data_AF-A0A1I1GSN9-F1
#
_entry.id   AF-A0A1I1GSN9-F1
#
_cell.length_a   1.000
_cell.length_b   1.000
_cell.length_c   1.000
_cell.angle_alpha   90.00
_cell.angle_beta   90.00
_cell.angle_gamma   90.00
#
_symmetry.space_group_name_H-M   'P 1'
#
loop_
_entity.id
_entity.type
_entity.pdbx_description
1 polymer ?
#
loop_
_entity_poly.entity_id
_entity_poly.type
_entity_poly.pdbx_seq_one_letter_code
_entity_poly.pdbx_strand_id
1 'polypeptide(L)'
;MFVINKELKESIIKRLLLVGAVLCALFMLKGINASAYTTRTDTDGSVTGIVNQTYYDVSSWSDMYSAYRRSNQSTVFLNVVNDFSPYGSTSNGAQVQDGKNLTILGNNKTLYFGYPNSPTHLDYNAPIFMTKGFYSNYNSSLFSANATLRLENATWVNSTSFGIFEISNNASSTTQYHNVTEYNGSSNDAATPIINRNGRVEFSGNNVFNVTGSAQNFGPGKQNPNSLGSPITPSGGLFQTGQANWIQGANNVSILDGSTTLNMNGTQSDPFYHQQSDGYNASLNIADNAKMYWNIDNANAVADGAISSRTWTLGNGSEFDINGTSNTAQSQWFSGNEKPLNINTGNKSVFSAVTAGSLNPPDPGYDSSSGISVGSGATFLLSKVAQDSSNYAISGTLANGISLSDSSHLLVRSMSGLLFQNPWTISMPSSGLGGKFSKNYDGSSAKTEGSNTGSMTVNDTSQGDSFDLSGLNPGYSTDAANILNSNPDYFELWDAPTVLSFKGLQLNRTYSLTSSELPHASNAKTDLISGDDGMGFQIDSNNPNPAVHVMLQMTGNNQKNIISYFWKDTSGSVGDELTEGNSQQIWSSKGKTTKSTDAGNSYICNYDKDHGLMIKTTNALKAGNYVGATFDYTMISGPGD
;
A
#
# COMPACT_ATOMS: atom_id res chain seq x y z
N MET A 1 6.25 26.01 61.94
CA MET A 1 4.78 25.91 61.81
C MET A 1 4.35 26.93 60.76
N PHE A 2 4.34 26.53 59.48
CA PHE A 2 3.97 27.45 58.40
C PHE A 2 2.45 27.50 58.29
N VAL A 3 1.88 28.62 58.75
CA VAL A 3 0.46 28.95 58.57
C VAL A 3 0.29 29.27 57.08
N ILE A 4 -0.16 28.28 56.32
CA ILE A 4 -0.59 28.52 54.94
C ILE A 4 -1.88 29.33 55.01
N ASN A 5 -1.76 30.57 54.57
CA ASN A 5 -2.79 31.60 54.57
C ASN A 5 -4.09 31.06 53.92
N LYS A 6 -5.21 31.13 54.66
CA LYS A 6 -6.51 30.59 54.25
C LYS A 6 -6.97 31.17 52.91
N GLU A 7 -6.59 32.42 52.63
CA GLU A 7 -6.85 33.10 51.35
C GLU A 7 -6.04 32.53 50.19
N LEU A 8 -4.83 31.99 50.43
CA LEU A 8 -4.02 31.34 49.39
C LEU A 8 -4.61 29.98 49.00
N LYS A 9 -5.14 29.22 49.96
CA LYS A 9 -5.87 27.97 49.68
C LYS A 9 -7.15 28.21 48.90
N GLU A 10 -7.94 29.22 49.24
CA GLU A 10 -9.16 29.56 48.49
C GLU A 10 -8.86 30.08 47.09
N SER A 11 -7.79 30.86 46.91
CA SER A 11 -7.33 31.35 45.60
C SER A 11 -6.87 30.20 44.69
N ILE A 12 -6.10 29.24 45.24
CA ILE A 12 -5.63 28.08 44.50
C ILE A 12 -6.79 27.14 44.13
N ILE A 13 -7.73 26.89 45.06
CA ILE A 13 -8.92 26.06 44.79
C ILE A 13 -9.83 26.73 43.75
N LYS A 14 -10.05 28.04 43.82
CA LYS A 14 -10.83 28.79 42.80
C LYS A 14 -10.15 28.77 41.44
N ARG A 15 -8.81 28.86 41.38
CA ARG A 15 -8.04 28.73 40.12
C ARG A 15 -8.06 27.31 39.56
N LEU A 16 -8.00 26.28 40.41
CA LEU A 16 -8.13 24.88 39.98
C LEU A 16 -9.55 24.55 39.51
N LEU A 17 -10.58 25.10 40.15
CA LEU A 17 -11.96 25.00 39.68
C LEU A 17 -12.18 25.75 38.36
N LEU A 18 -11.55 26.92 38.19
CA LEU A 18 -11.62 27.69 36.93
C LEU A 18 -10.86 26.98 35.80
N VAL A 19 -9.67 26.42 36.07
CA VAL A 19 -8.90 25.65 35.09
C VAL A 19 -9.59 24.32 34.78
N GLY A 20 -10.20 23.66 35.77
CA GLY A 20 -11.02 22.47 35.57
C GLY A 20 -12.29 22.75 34.77
N ALA A 21 -12.98 23.86 35.03
CA ALA A 21 -14.12 24.31 34.25
C ALA A 21 -13.74 24.75 32.83
N VAL A 22 -12.57 25.36 32.64
CA VAL A 22 -12.04 25.73 31.32
C VAL A 22 -11.55 24.49 30.56
N LEU A 23 -10.96 23.48 31.21
CA LEU A 23 -10.66 22.20 30.57
C LEU A 23 -11.95 21.46 30.19
N CYS A 24 -12.93 21.37 31.08
CA CYS A 24 -14.24 20.78 30.77
C CYS A 24 -14.96 21.57 29.66
N ALA A 25 -14.86 22.90 29.62
CA ALA A 25 -15.37 23.71 28.53
C ALA A 25 -14.59 23.47 27.22
N LEU A 26 -13.25 23.35 27.24
CA LEU A 26 -12.43 23.04 26.05
C LEU A 26 -12.67 21.62 25.53
N PHE A 27 -12.98 20.65 26.40
CA PHE A 27 -13.39 19.30 26.00
C PHE A 27 -14.86 19.25 25.55
N MET A 28 -15.73 20.15 26.03
CA MET A 28 -17.11 20.30 25.54
C MET A 28 -17.23 21.23 24.31
N LEU A 29 -16.22 22.07 24.01
CA LEU A 29 -16.15 23.00 22.86
C LEU A 29 -15.41 22.43 21.64
N LYS A 30 -14.94 21.17 21.69
CA LYS A 30 -14.48 20.43 20.50
C LYS A 30 -15.59 19.70 19.74
N GLY A 31 -16.84 19.91 20.13
CA GLY A 31 -18.01 19.67 19.30
C GLY A 31 -18.93 20.87 19.43
N ILE A 32 -19.64 21.22 18.35
CA ILE A 32 -20.60 22.32 18.22
C ILE A 32 -19.99 23.61 17.65
N ASN A 33 -19.94 23.67 16.31
CA ASN A 33 -20.14 24.93 15.60
C ASN A 33 -21.62 25.30 15.69
N ALA A 34 -21.94 26.38 16.39
CA ALA A 34 -23.23 27.06 16.28
C ALA A 34 -23.01 28.42 15.61
N SER A 35 -23.18 28.46 14.28
CA SER A 35 -23.66 29.66 13.61
C SER A 35 -25.17 29.67 13.77
N ALA A 36 -25.73 30.77 14.26
CA ALA A 36 -27.17 30.92 14.48
C ALA A 36 -27.95 30.69 13.17
N TYR A 37 -28.60 29.53 13.06
CA TYR A 37 -29.49 29.18 11.96
C TYR A 37 -30.93 29.50 12.35
N THR A 38 -31.56 30.39 11.59
CA THR A 38 -33.00 30.61 11.61
C THR A 38 -33.71 29.31 11.18
N THR A 39 -34.49 28.72 12.08
CA THR A 39 -35.27 27.48 11.89
C THR A 39 -36.39 27.67 10.86
N ARG A 40 -36.56 26.68 9.96
CA ARG A 40 -37.76 26.54 9.12
C ARG A 40 -38.14 25.05 8.98
N THR A 41 -39.45 24.80 8.89
CA THR A 41 -40.16 23.54 9.16
C THR A 41 -40.42 22.70 7.89
N ASP A 42 -40.37 21.38 8.02
CA ASP A 42 -40.73 20.41 6.97
C ASP A 42 -42.25 20.40 6.66
N THR A 43 -42.65 19.75 5.57
CA THR A 43 -44.04 19.56 5.15
C THR A 43 -44.91 18.75 6.14
N ASP A 44 -44.29 18.10 7.13
CA ASP A 44 -44.94 17.37 8.23
C ASP A 44 -44.83 18.06 9.61
N GLY A 45 -44.10 19.18 9.72
CA GLY A 45 -43.94 19.89 11.00
C GLY A 45 -42.64 19.63 11.76
N SER A 46 -41.76 18.72 11.34
CA SER A 46 -40.49 18.42 12.04
C SER A 46 -39.35 19.38 11.66
N VAL A 47 -38.36 19.53 12.55
CA VAL A 47 -37.23 20.48 12.41
C VAL A 47 -35.93 19.70 12.20
N THR A 48 -35.42 19.68 10.96
CA THR A 48 -34.07 19.19 10.63
C THR A 48 -33.30 20.29 9.89
N GLY A 49 -32.16 20.70 10.44
CA GLY A 49 -31.48 21.95 10.10
C GLY A 49 -30.49 21.82 8.95
N ILE A 50 -30.71 22.57 7.86
CA ILE A 50 -29.77 23.30 6.98
C ILE A 50 -30.63 24.12 5.98
N VAL A 51 -30.21 25.33 5.60
CA VAL A 51 -30.94 26.22 4.66
C VAL A 51 -30.89 25.66 3.22
N ASN A 52 -32.01 25.69 2.49
CA ASN A 52 -32.18 25.25 1.09
C ASN A 52 -32.11 23.73 0.82
N GLN A 53 -32.38 22.90 1.83
CA GLN A 53 -32.52 21.45 1.68
C GLN A 53 -33.96 21.05 2.05
N THR A 54 -34.57 20.15 1.27
CA THR A 54 -35.89 19.59 1.59
C THR A 54 -35.73 18.11 1.90
N TYR A 55 -36.18 17.73 3.10
CA TYR A 55 -36.29 16.35 3.55
C TYR A 55 -37.71 15.87 3.23
N TYR A 56 -37.83 14.62 2.82
CA TYR A 56 -39.12 13.97 2.68
C TYR A 56 -39.05 12.67 3.45
N ASP A 57 -39.87 12.57 4.50
CA ASP A 57 -40.12 11.29 5.15
C ASP A 57 -40.82 10.35 4.17
N VAL A 58 -40.21 9.20 3.93
CA VAL A 58 -40.66 8.23 2.94
C VAL A 58 -40.82 6.87 3.61
N SER A 59 -41.98 6.25 3.39
CA SER A 59 -42.34 4.97 4.02
C SER A 59 -42.48 3.79 3.06
N SER A 60 -42.31 4.05 1.77
CA SER A 60 -42.35 3.05 0.69
C SER A 60 -41.59 3.53 -0.54
N TRP A 61 -41.29 2.61 -1.47
CA TRP A 61 -40.70 2.96 -2.76
C TRP A 61 -41.56 3.92 -3.58
N SER A 62 -42.88 3.74 -3.55
CA SER A 62 -43.81 4.63 -4.28
C SER A 62 -43.77 6.05 -3.73
N ASP A 63 -43.74 6.21 -2.41
CA ASP A 63 -43.61 7.50 -1.74
C ASP A 63 -42.27 8.16 -2.11
N MET A 64 -41.20 7.37 -2.05
CA MET A 64 -39.83 7.81 -2.35
C MET A 64 -39.69 8.34 -3.78
N TYR A 65 -40.17 7.59 -4.79
CA TYR A 65 -40.15 8.06 -6.18
C TYR A 65 -41.05 9.26 -6.41
N SER A 66 -42.21 9.30 -5.75
CA SER A 66 -43.17 10.41 -5.86
C SER A 66 -42.63 11.69 -5.24
N ALA A 67 -41.91 11.60 -4.11
CA ALA A 67 -41.25 12.73 -3.46
C ALA A 67 -40.16 13.33 -4.37
N TYR A 68 -39.29 12.48 -4.94
CA TYR A 68 -38.25 12.94 -5.87
C TYR A 68 -38.82 13.63 -7.12
N ARG A 69 -39.86 13.05 -7.75
CA ARG A 69 -40.48 13.64 -8.96
C ARG A 69 -41.17 14.98 -8.70
N ARG A 70 -41.85 15.12 -7.57
CA ARG A 70 -42.59 16.35 -7.22
C ARG A 70 -41.68 17.47 -6.71
N SER A 71 -40.49 17.14 -6.23
CA SER A 71 -39.56 18.14 -5.73
C SER A 71 -39.04 19.04 -6.86
N ASN A 72 -39.14 20.35 -6.67
CA ASN A 72 -38.54 21.35 -7.55
C ASN A 72 -37.13 21.78 -7.09
N GLN A 73 -36.57 21.11 -6.09
CA GLN A 73 -35.23 21.42 -5.55
C GLN A 73 -34.12 20.74 -6.35
N SER A 74 -32.96 21.38 -6.41
CA SER A 74 -31.75 20.83 -7.03
C SER A 74 -31.09 19.73 -6.18
N THR A 75 -31.41 19.63 -4.88
CA THR A 75 -30.97 18.54 -4.02
C THR A 75 -32.15 18.03 -3.20
N VAL A 76 -32.37 16.72 -3.22
CA VAL A 76 -33.48 16.05 -2.55
C VAL A 76 -32.94 15.10 -1.49
N PHE A 77 -33.41 15.24 -0.25
CA PHE A 77 -33.13 14.28 0.82
C PHE A 77 -34.37 13.43 1.08
N LEU A 78 -34.21 12.11 1.03
CA LEU A 78 -35.29 11.15 1.27
C LEU A 78 -34.98 10.40 2.57
N ASN A 79 -35.74 10.71 3.62
CA ASN A 79 -35.54 10.19 4.96
C ASN A 79 -36.37 8.92 5.17
N VAL A 80 -35.71 7.77 5.28
CA VAL A 80 -36.39 6.47 5.43
C VAL A 80 -36.83 6.29 6.88
N VAL A 81 -38.13 6.11 7.11
CA VAL A 81 -38.70 6.02 8.47
C VAL A 81 -39.02 4.59 8.93
N ASN A 82 -39.17 3.66 7.99
CA ASN A 82 -39.46 2.24 8.23
C ASN A 82 -38.74 1.37 7.19
N ASP A 83 -38.69 0.06 7.45
CA ASP A 83 -38.25 -0.90 6.44
C ASP A 83 -39.23 -0.90 5.26
N PHE A 84 -38.70 -0.93 4.03
CA PHE A 84 -39.50 -0.90 2.82
C PHE A 84 -39.76 -2.30 2.30
N SER A 85 -41.03 -2.69 2.20
CA SER A 85 -41.42 -3.88 1.43
C SER A 85 -41.02 -3.76 -0.06
N PRO A 86 -40.91 -4.87 -0.80
CA PRO A 86 -40.62 -4.84 -2.25
C PRO A 86 -41.73 -4.21 -3.11
N TYR A 87 -42.93 -3.99 -2.56
CA TYR A 87 -44.06 -3.39 -3.27
C TYR A 87 -43.70 -1.99 -3.80
N GLY A 88 -43.93 -1.77 -5.09
CA GLY A 88 -43.67 -0.49 -5.76
C GLY A 88 -42.20 -0.25 -6.12
N SER A 89 -41.26 -1.08 -5.68
CA SER A 89 -39.81 -0.89 -5.93
C SER A 89 -39.45 -0.91 -7.42
N THR A 90 -40.17 -1.71 -8.20
CA THR A 90 -39.98 -1.91 -9.63
C THR A 90 -41.12 -1.36 -10.49
N SER A 91 -42.06 -0.65 -9.89
CA SER A 91 -43.26 -0.11 -10.55
C SER A 91 -43.01 1.34 -11.01
N ASN A 92 -42.54 1.52 -12.25
CA ASN A 92 -42.15 2.81 -12.84
C ASN A 92 -41.22 3.61 -11.92
N GLY A 93 -39.91 3.34 -11.94
CA GLY A 93 -38.91 4.08 -11.16
C GLY A 93 -38.92 5.61 -11.39
N ALA A 94 -38.00 6.33 -10.76
CA ALA A 94 -37.86 7.77 -10.93
C ALA A 94 -36.72 8.09 -11.90
N GLN A 95 -37.03 8.73 -13.03
CA GLN A 95 -35.98 9.24 -13.91
C GLN A 95 -35.21 10.33 -13.17
N VAL A 96 -33.90 10.15 -13.03
CA VAL A 96 -32.99 11.18 -12.53
C VAL A 96 -33.10 12.39 -13.45
N GLN A 97 -32.93 13.60 -12.91
CA GLN A 97 -32.93 14.85 -13.66
C GLN A 97 -31.53 15.45 -13.67
N ASP A 98 -31.16 16.11 -14.77
CA ASP A 98 -29.84 16.72 -14.89
C ASP A 98 -29.63 17.81 -13.83
N GLY A 99 -28.45 17.84 -13.21
CA GLY A 99 -28.11 18.74 -12.10
C GLY A 99 -28.90 18.54 -10.79
N LYS A 100 -29.72 17.48 -10.69
CA LYS A 100 -30.54 17.20 -9.50
C LYS A 100 -29.96 16.07 -8.66
N ASN A 101 -29.42 16.45 -7.51
CA ASN A 101 -28.84 15.53 -6.55
C ASN A 101 -29.90 14.83 -5.71
N LEU A 102 -29.59 13.60 -5.31
CA LEU A 102 -30.42 12.77 -4.44
C LEU A 102 -29.56 12.24 -3.29
N THR A 103 -30.09 12.26 -2.08
CA THR A 103 -29.54 11.55 -0.93
C THR A 103 -30.64 10.77 -0.25
N ILE A 104 -30.50 9.45 -0.20
CA ILE A 104 -31.38 8.55 0.55
C ILE A 104 -30.71 8.29 1.91
N LEU A 105 -31.35 8.79 2.97
CA LEU A 105 -30.95 8.57 4.35
C LEU A 105 -31.66 7.31 4.86
N GLY A 106 -30.94 6.18 4.84
CA GLY A 106 -31.50 4.87 5.17
C GLY A 106 -31.83 4.66 6.65
N ASN A 107 -31.25 5.44 7.56
CA ASN A 107 -31.52 5.37 9.01
C ASN A 107 -31.45 3.94 9.61
N ASN A 108 -30.50 3.14 9.13
CA ASN A 108 -30.29 1.74 9.46
C ASN A 108 -31.51 0.84 9.17
N LYS A 109 -32.37 1.24 8.24
CA LYS A 109 -33.51 0.46 7.75
C LYS A 109 -33.11 -0.46 6.62
N THR A 110 -33.95 -1.47 6.42
CA THR A 110 -33.83 -2.43 5.32
C THR A 110 -34.75 -2.07 4.17
N LEU A 111 -34.17 -1.92 2.98
CA LEU A 111 -34.87 -1.62 1.74
C LEU A 111 -34.93 -2.87 0.86
N TYR A 112 -36.09 -3.53 0.79
CA TYR A 112 -36.26 -4.68 -0.11
C TYR A 112 -36.53 -4.15 -1.52
N PHE A 113 -35.59 -4.33 -2.44
CA PHE A 113 -35.63 -3.82 -3.81
C PHE A 113 -35.76 -4.99 -4.79
N GLY A 114 -36.99 -5.28 -5.23
CA GLY A 114 -37.31 -6.56 -5.84
C GLY A 114 -38.77 -6.74 -6.24
N TYR A 115 -39.11 -7.92 -6.79
CA TYR A 115 -40.49 -8.20 -7.15
C TYR A 115 -41.38 -8.33 -5.91
N PRO A 116 -42.58 -7.72 -5.90
CA PRO A 116 -43.42 -7.67 -4.70
C PRO A 116 -43.83 -9.04 -4.13
N ASN A 117 -44.06 -10.00 -5.02
CA ASN A 117 -44.54 -11.35 -4.66
C ASN A 117 -43.40 -12.38 -4.58
N SER A 118 -42.16 -11.98 -4.91
CA SER A 118 -40.99 -12.85 -4.89
C SER A 118 -39.73 -11.99 -4.71
N PRO A 119 -39.57 -11.34 -3.54
CA PRO A 119 -38.41 -10.47 -3.27
C PRO A 119 -37.08 -11.20 -3.33
N THR A 120 -37.13 -12.54 -3.34
CA THR A 120 -36.00 -13.45 -3.43
C THR A 120 -35.87 -14.16 -4.77
N HIS A 121 -36.58 -13.71 -5.81
CA HIS A 121 -36.52 -14.31 -7.15
C HIS A 121 -36.05 -13.27 -8.16
N LEU A 122 -35.06 -13.62 -8.98
CA LEU A 122 -34.60 -12.77 -10.08
C LEU A 122 -35.48 -12.99 -11.32
N ASP A 123 -35.86 -11.91 -11.98
CA ASP A 123 -36.60 -12.00 -13.24
C ASP A 123 -35.63 -12.03 -14.42
N TYR A 124 -35.41 -13.22 -14.97
CA TYR A 124 -34.54 -13.43 -16.13
C TYR A 124 -35.09 -12.85 -17.44
N ASN A 125 -36.41 -12.59 -17.51
CA ASN A 125 -37.08 -12.10 -18.72
C ASN A 125 -37.38 -10.59 -18.67
N ALA A 126 -36.92 -9.89 -17.63
CA ALA A 126 -36.98 -8.45 -17.58
C ALA A 126 -36.05 -7.87 -18.66
N PRO A 127 -36.58 -7.21 -19.72
CA PRO A 127 -35.72 -6.58 -20.72
C PRO A 127 -34.82 -5.54 -20.05
N ILE A 128 -33.66 -5.24 -20.67
CA ILE A 128 -32.63 -4.24 -20.27
C ILE A 128 -33.18 -2.78 -20.31
N PHE A 129 -34.50 -2.61 -20.20
CA PHE A 129 -35.25 -1.38 -20.41
C PHE A 129 -36.38 -1.20 -19.39
N MET A 130 -36.47 -2.05 -18.37
CA MET A 130 -37.41 -1.82 -17.27
C MET A 130 -36.84 -0.73 -16.37
N THR A 131 -37.22 0.52 -16.63
CA THR A 131 -36.89 1.72 -15.86
C THR A 131 -37.21 1.54 -14.35
N LYS A 132 -36.28 0.97 -13.60
CA LYS A 132 -36.41 0.60 -12.17
C LYS A 132 -35.53 1.53 -11.33
N GLY A 133 -35.81 1.64 -10.02
CA GLY A 133 -35.00 2.48 -9.14
C GLY A 133 -34.99 3.97 -9.53
N PHE A 134 -33.86 4.62 -9.29
CA PHE A 134 -33.55 5.93 -9.87
C PHE A 134 -32.67 5.73 -11.10
N TYR A 135 -33.21 6.04 -12.28
CA TYR A 135 -32.60 5.66 -13.55
C TYR A 135 -32.31 6.86 -14.45
N SER A 136 -31.32 6.75 -15.34
CA SER A 136 -31.15 7.64 -16.49
C SER A 136 -31.73 7.02 -17.76
N ASN A 137 -32.25 7.85 -18.68
CA ASN A 137 -32.80 7.34 -19.94
C ASN A 137 -31.67 6.98 -20.92
N TYR A 138 -31.72 5.77 -21.47
CA TYR A 138 -30.70 5.21 -22.37
C TYR A 138 -30.42 6.09 -23.60
N ASN A 139 -31.45 6.71 -24.18
CA ASN A 139 -31.37 7.48 -25.43
C ASN A 139 -31.24 9.00 -25.25
N SER A 140 -31.15 9.53 -24.02
CA SER A 140 -31.05 10.98 -23.84
C SER A 140 -29.60 11.44 -23.94
N SER A 141 -29.26 12.15 -25.02
CA SER A 141 -28.01 12.92 -25.17
C SER A 141 -27.88 14.13 -24.24
N LEU A 142 -28.80 14.26 -23.26
CA LEU A 142 -29.04 15.46 -22.45
C LEU A 142 -28.51 15.35 -21.01
N PHE A 143 -27.81 14.27 -20.64
CA PHE A 143 -27.36 14.07 -19.27
C PHE A 143 -25.94 14.59 -19.06
N SER A 144 -25.81 15.85 -18.65
CA SER A 144 -24.53 16.52 -18.45
C SER A 144 -24.00 16.36 -17.02
N ALA A 145 -23.25 15.30 -16.75
CA ALA A 145 -22.19 15.17 -15.71
C ALA A 145 -22.41 15.66 -14.25
N ASN A 146 -23.59 16.12 -13.82
CA ASN A 146 -23.71 16.97 -12.62
C ASN A 146 -24.75 16.49 -11.58
N ALA A 147 -25.17 15.23 -11.64
CA ALA A 147 -26.01 14.64 -10.58
C ALA A 147 -25.19 13.70 -9.70
N THR A 148 -25.33 13.87 -8.38
CA THR A 148 -24.86 12.94 -7.36
C THR A 148 -26.04 12.20 -6.76
N LEU A 149 -26.02 10.86 -6.80
CA LEU A 149 -27.00 10.00 -6.16
C LEU A 149 -26.33 9.26 -5.01
N ARG A 150 -26.81 9.47 -3.80
CA ARG A 150 -26.19 8.94 -2.59
C ARG A 150 -27.14 8.07 -1.80
N LEU A 151 -26.65 6.93 -1.31
CA LEU A 151 -27.32 6.06 -0.35
C LEU A 151 -26.48 5.96 0.92
N GLU A 152 -27.09 6.21 2.07
CA GLU A 152 -26.40 6.23 3.36
C GLU A 152 -27.08 5.40 4.43
N ASN A 153 -26.29 4.73 5.28
CA ASN A 153 -26.75 4.03 6.48
C ASN A 153 -27.95 3.12 6.19
N ALA A 154 -27.86 2.28 5.17
CA ALA A 154 -28.97 1.45 4.70
C ALA A 154 -28.51 0.02 4.51
N THR A 155 -29.40 -0.92 4.80
CA THR A 155 -29.30 -2.27 4.23
C THR A 155 -30.24 -2.35 3.04
N TRP A 156 -29.80 -2.89 1.90
CA TRP A 156 -30.73 -3.20 0.82
C TRP A 156 -30.62 -4.64 0.35
N VAL A 157 -31.77 -5.24 0.09
CA VAL A 157 -31.89 -6.60 -0.45
C VAL A 157 -32.25 -6.47 -1.92
N ASN A 158 -31.35 -6.85 -2.82
CA ASN A 158 -31.50 -6.64 -4.25
C ASN A 158 -31.88 -7.94 -4.97
N SER A 159 -32.99 -7.93 -5.70
CA SER A 159 -33.36 -9.02 -6.62
C SER A 159 -33.63 -8.52 -8.04
N THR A 160 -32.97 -7.41 -8.42
CA THR A 160 -33.07 -6.85 -9.78
C THR A 160 -31.69 -6.60 -10.38
N SER A 161 -31.52 -6.88 -11.66
CA SER A 161 -30.22 -6.80 -12.33
C SER A 161 -29.63 -5.39 -12.49
N PHE A 162 -30.25 -4.32 -11.93
CA PHE A 162 -29.91 -2.92 -12.21
C PHE A 162 -29.65 -2.03 -10.98
N GLY A 163 -29.79 -2.58 -9.77
CA GLY A 163 -29.54 -1.85 -8.51
C GLY A 163 -30.50 -0.67 -8.27
N ILE A 164 -30.33 0.02 -7.14
CA ILE A 164 -31.18 1.17 -6.77
C ILE A 164 -30.90 2.39 -7.68
N PHE A 165 -29.65 2.54 -8.13
CA PHE A 165 -29.21 3.56 -9.06
C PHE A 165 -28.79 2.91 -10.37
N GLU A 166 -29.54 3.20 -11.45
CA GLU A 166 -29.31 2.64 -12.79
C GLU A 166 -28.86 3.74 -13.75
N ILE A 167 -27.55 3.94 -13.88
CA ILE A 167 -26.98 4.99 -14.74
C ILE A 167 -26.47 4.38 -16.06
N SER A 168 -27.18 4.68 -17.14
CA SER A 168 -27.05 4.13 -18.50
C SER A 168 -25.93 4.78 -19.35
N ASN A 169 -25.67 4.22 -20.53
CA ASN A 169 -24.55 4.48 -21.47
C ASN A 169 -24.20 5.93 -21.82
N ASN A 170 -25.03 6.93 -21.52
CA ASN A 170 -24.80 8.32 -21.90
C ASN A 170 -24.74 9.27 -20.70
N ALA A 171 -24.94 8.77 -19.48
CA ALA A 171 -24.94 9.57 -18.26
C ALA A 171 -23.65 9.35 -17.45
N SER A 172 -23.06 10.45 -16.97
CA SER A 172 -21.81 10.46 -16.20
C SER A 172 -22.02 10.87 -14.74
N SER A 173 -23.18 10.57 -14.17
CA SER A 173 -23.52 10.86 -12.76
C SER A 173 -22.57 10.16 -11.78
N THR A 174 -22.41 10.75 -10.60
CA THR A 174 -21.69 10.11 -9.49
C THR A 174 -22.67 9.35 -8.60
N THR A 175 -22.42 8.07 -8.35
CA THR A 175 -23.14 7.30 -7.33
C THR A 175 -22.26 7.15 -6.08
N GLN A 176 -22.84 7.39 -4.91
CA GLN A 176 -22.13 7.38 -3.63
C GLN A 176 -22.80 6.42 -2.65
N TYR A 177 -21.98 5.63 -1.96
CA TYR A 177 -22.43 4.67 -0.96
C TYR A 177 -21.69 4.93 0.36
N HIS A 178 -22.43 5.16 1.43
CA HIS A 178 -21.88 5.45 2.76
C HIS A 178 -22.50 4.54 3.83
N ASN A 179 -21.68 3.72 4.50
CA ASN A 179 -22.15 2.78 5.52
C ASN A 179 -23.32 1.90 5.05
N VAL A 180 -23.20 1.31 3.86
CA VAL A 180 -24.27 0.48 3.30
C VAL A 180 -23.97 -1.01 3.42
N THR A 181 -25.02 -1.82 3.44
CA THR A 181 -24.88 -3.26 3.23
C THR A 181 -25.86 -3.73 2.17
N GLU A 182 -25.37 -4.48 1.21
CA GLU A 182 -26.15 -5.12 0.16
C GLU A 182 -26.19 -6.63 0.36
N TYR A 183 -27.37 -7.22 0.16
CA TYR A 183 -27.52 -8.66 0.01
C TYR A 183 -28.25 -8.96 -1.28
N ASN A 184 -27.79 -10.03 -1.93
CA ASN A 184 -28.59 -10.66 -2.95
C ASN A 184 -29.89 -11.24 -2.34
N GLY A 185 -31.02 -10.93 -2.98
CA GLY A 185 -32.32 -11.44 -2.57
C GLY A 185 -32.52 -12.91 -2.91
N SER A 186 -31.91 -13.41 -3.99
CA SER A 186 -32.09 -14.79 -4.47
C SER A 186 -30.97 -15.72 -4.02
N SER A 187 -31.30 -16.99 -3.81
CA SER A 187 -30.34 -18.04 -3.45
C SER A 187 -29.66 -18.71 -4.66
N ASN A 188 -30.16 -18.49 -5.89
CA ASN A 188 -29.67 -19.20 -7.08
C ASN A 188 -29.20 -18.27 -8.20
N ASP A 189 -29.55 -16.99 -8.11
CA ASP A 189 -29.28 -15.97 -9.10
C ASP A 189 -28.80 -14.74 -8.36
N ALA A 190 -27.91 -13.93 -8.94
CA ALA A 190 -27.53 -12.66 -8.33
C ALA A 190 -27.79 -11.45 -9.19
N ALA A 191 -28.28 -10.43 -8.50
CA ALA A 191 -28.49 -9.10 -9.00
C ALA A 191 -27.14 -8.37 -9.09
N THR A 192 -26.99 -7.47 -10.06
CA THR A 192 -25.90 -6.50 -10.03
C THR A 192 -26.33 -5.32 -9.15
N PRO A 193 -25.62 -5.04 -8.04
CA PRO A 193 -26.00 -3.99 -7.11
C PRO A 193 -25.71 -2.58 -7.63
N ILE A 194 -24.74 -2.42 -8.54
CA ILE A 194 -24.31 -1.12 -9.04
C ILE A 194 -24.22 -1.13 -10.56
N ILE A 195 -24.96 -0.24 -11.21
CA ILE A 195 -24.81 0.07 -12.63
C ILE A 195 -24.51 1.54 -12.80
N ASN A 196 -23.30 1.84 -13.26
CA ASN A 196 -22.92 3.19 -13.64
C ASN A 196 -22.01 3.17 -14.85
N ARG A 197 -22.58 3.18 -16.05
CA ARG A 197 -21.82 2.80 -17.26
C ARG A 197 -20.68 3.76 -17.62
N ASN A 198 -20.86 5.08 -17.46
CA ASN A 198 -19.84 6.08 -17.80
C ASN A 198 -19.44 7.03 -16.64
N GLY A 199 -20.12 6.95 -15.49
CA GLY A 199 -19.90 7.86 -14.37
C GLY A 199 -18.88 7.37 -13.35
N ARG A 200 -18.93 7.97 -12.16
CA ARG A 200 -18.05 7.66 -11.03
C ARG A 200 -18.82 6.94 -9.93
N VAL A 201 -18.18 5.96 -9.29
CA VAL A 201 -18.72 5.27 -8.11
C VAL A 201 -17.80 5.58 -6.93
N GLU A 202 -18.36 6.07 -5.83
CA GLU A 202 -17.59 6.39 -4.62
C GLU A 202 -18.13 5.67 -3.39
N PHE A 203 -17.22 5.19 -2.58
CA PHE A 203 -17.51 4.50 -1.33
C PHE A 203 -16.86 5.24 -0.16
N SER A 204 -17.60 5.39 0.93
CA SER A 204 -17.10 5.97 2.19
C SER A 204 -17.70 5.23 3.38
N GLY A 205 -17.10 5.35 4.56
CA GLY A 205 -17.50 4.59 5.74
C GLY A 205 -17.26 3.09 5.56
N ASN A 206 -18.16 2.26 6.10
CA ASN A 206 -18.05 0.80 6.06
C ASN A 206 -19.12 0.18 5.16
N ASN A 207 -18.72 -0.23 3.95
CA ASN A 207 -19.62 -0.79 2.95
C ASN A 207 -19.41 -2.30 2.79
N VAL A 208 -20.48 -3.06 2.65
CA VAL A 208 -20.43 -4.51 2.43
C VAL A 208 -21.36 -4.89 1.29
N PHE A 209 -20.85 -5.62 0.31
CA PHE A 209 -21.60 -6.13 -0.84
C PHE A 209 -21.51 -7.64 -0.86
N ASN A 210 -22.66 -8.33 -0.94
CA ASN A 210 -22.73 -9.78 -0.89
C ASN A 210 -23.37 -10.30 -2.18
N VAL A 211 -22.52 -10.49 -3.19
CA VAL A 211 -22.87 -11.00 -4.52
C VAL A 211 -22.62 -12.51 -4.55
N THR A 212 -23.43 -13.25 -3.80
CA THR A 212 -23.29 -14.69 -3.59
C THR A 212 -24.62 -15.40 -3.88
N GLY A 213 -24.59 -16.73 -4.06
CA GLY A 213 -25.78 -17.58 -4.15
C GLY A 213 -26.45 -17.80 -2.79
N SER A 214 -26.47 -16.78 -1.95
CA SER A 214 -26.99 -16.83 -0.58
C SER A 214 -27.44 -15.45 -0.14
N ALA A 215 -28.63 -15.37 0.45
CA ALA A 215 -29.15 -14.16 1.07
C ALA A 215 -28.55 -13.98 2.48
N GLN A 216 -27.22 -13.87 2.57
CA GLN A 216 -26.48 -13.80 3.83
C GLN A 216 -25.54 -12.58 3.87
N ASN A 217 -25.41 -11.99 5.06
CA ASN A 217 -24.32 -11.09 5.37
C ASN A 217 -23.07 -11.86 5.78
N PHE A 218 -22.00 -11.74 5.01
CA PHE A 218 -20.68 -12.26 5.42
C PHE A 218 -19.87 -11.25 6.23
N GLY A 219 -20.36 -10.02 6.35
CA GLY A 219 -19.73 -8.95 7.12
C GLY A 219 -18.57 -8.26 6.38
N PRO A 220 -17.98 -7.23 7.01
CA PRO A 220 -16.86 -6.48 6.45
C PRO A 220 -15.53 -7.22 6.63
N GLY A 221 -14.50 -6.75 5.93
CA GLY A 221 -13.13 -7.21 6.07
C GLY A 221 -12.80 -8.46 5.28
N LYS A 222 -11.64 -9.05 5.59
CA LYS A 222 -11.19 -10.31 5.00
C LYS A 222 -12.01 -11.48 5.55
N GLN A 223 -12.62 -12.23 4.64
CA GLN A 223 -13.45 -13.42 4.91
C GLN A 223 -12.87 -14.65 4.24
N ASN A 224 -13.15 -15.86 4.73
CA ASN A 224 -12.74 -17.09 4.04
C ASN A 224 -13.56 -17.27 2.75
N PRO A 225 -12.96 -17.23 1.54
CA PRO A 225 -13.74 -17.28 0.30
C PRO A 225 -14.52 -18.59 0.13
N ASN A 226 -14.01 -19.71 0.66
CA ASN A 226 -14.70 -21.01 0.65
C ASN A 226 -15.98 -21.03 1.52
N SER A 227 -16.21 -19.98 2.33
CA SER A 227 -17.40 -19.87 3.19
C SER A 227 -18.55 -19.10 2.55
N LEU A 228 -18.36 -18.55 1.33
CA LEU A 228 -19.30 -17.63 0.66
C LEU A 228 -20.55 -18.30 0.06
N GLY A 229 -20.97 -19.44 0.61
CA GLY A 229 -22.14 -20.19 0.14
C GLY A 229 -21.93 -20.85 -1.23
N SER A 230 -23.03 -21.17 -1.91
CA SER A 230 -22.98 -21.81 -3.23
C SER A 230 -22.66 -20.79 -4.33
N PRO A 231 -21.92 -21.19 -5.38
CA PRO A 231 -21.64 -20.31 -6.51
C PRO A 231 -22.93 -19.98 -7.27
N ILE A 232 -23.07 -18.72 -7.65
CA ILE A 232 -24.09 -18.28 -8.60
C ILE A 232 -23.79 -18.93 -9.94
N THR A 233 -24.81 -19.55 -10.54
CA THR A 233 -24.75 -20.15 -11.87
C THR A 233 -25.86 -19.51 -12.72
N PRO A 234 -25.55 -18.56 -13.62
CA PRO A 234 -26.57 -17.96 -14.48
C PRO A 234 -27.29 -19.04 -15.30
N SER A 235 -28.63 -19.09 -15.26
CA SER A 235 -29.41 -20.15 -15.91
C SER A 235 -29.80 -19.81 -17.36
N GLY A 236 -29.10 -20.42 -18.33
CA GLY A 236 -29.22 -20.38 -19.83
C GLY A 236 -30.27 -19.51 -20.56
N GLY A 237 -29.80 -18.57 -21.39
CA GLY A 237 -30.60 -17.59 -22.15
C GLY A 237 -29.78 -16.39 -22.70
N LEU A 238 -30.17 -15.86 -23.86
CA LEU A 238 -29.40 -14.94 -24.75
C LEU A 238 -28.97 -13.56 -24.19
N PHE A 239 -29.26 -13.24 -22.91
CA PHE A 239 -28.99 -11.94 -22.27
C PHE A 239 -28.08 -12.05 -21.03
N GLN A 240 -27.28 -13.12 -20.95
CA GLN A 240 -26.59 -13.58 -19.73
C GLN A 240 -25.15 -13.14 -19.54
N THR A 241 -24.56 -12.46 -20.52
CA THR A 241 -23.25 -11.84 -20.32
C THR A 241 -23.44 -10.53 -19.57
N GLY A 242 -23.14 -10.53 -18.27
CA GLY A 242 -23.12 -9.30 -17.47
C GLY A 242 -24.02 -9.27 -16.23
N GLN A 243 -24.72 -10.34 -15.85
CA GLN A 243 -25.46 -10.39 -14.59
C GLN A 243 -24.57 -10.86 -13.44
N ALA A 244 -24.99 -10.66 -12.18
CA ALA A 244 -24.25 -11.08 -11.00
C ALA A 244 -22.83 -10.47 -10.83
N ASN A 245 -22.57 -9.35 -11.50
CA ASN A 245 -21.37 -8.53 -11.29
C ASN A 245 -21.54 -7.61 -10.09
N TRP A 246 -20.45 -7.19 -9.45
CA TRP A 246 -20.53 -6.17 -8.40
C TRP A 246 -20.83 -4.80 -9.00
N ILE A 247 -20.00 -4.36 -9.94
CA ILE A 247 -20.19 -3.11 -10.68
C ILE A 247 -20.21 -3.41 -12.17
N GLN A 248 -21.28 -3.00 -12.84
CA GLN A 248 -21.30 -2.89 -14.30
C GLN A 248 -21.00 -1.44 -14.71
N GLY A 249 -19.90 -1.26 -15.45
CA GLY A 249 -19.38 0.04 -15.87
C GLY A 249 -18.35 0.64 -14.91
N ALA A 250 -18.45 1.95 -14.75
CA ALA A 250 -17.67 2.84 -13.90
C ALA A 250 -16.21 2.94 -14.32
N ASN A 251 -15.91 3.98 -15.11
CA ASN A 251 -14.53 4.30 -15.50
C ASN A 251 -13.69 4.74 -14.28
N ASN A 252 -14.33 5.16 -13.20
CA ASN A 252 -13.66 5.59 -11.99
C ASN A 252 -14.40 5.10 -10.74
N VAL A 253 -13.73 4.26 -9.98
CA VAL A 253 -14.18 3.75 -8.70
C VAL A 253 -13.23 4.27 -7.62
N SER A 254 -13.78 4.87 -6.57
CA SER A 254 -12.98 5.47 -5.49
C SER A 254 -13.45 5.01 -4.11
N ILE A 255 -12.54 4.51 -3.29
CA ILE A 255 -12.74 4.28 -1.85
C ILE A 255 -12.15 5.49 -1.12
N LEU A 256 -13.02 6.35 -0.58
CA LEU A 256 -12.65 7.66 -0.05
C LEU A 256 -12.12 7.60 1.39
N ASP A 257 -12.68 6.72 2.20
CA ASP A 257 -12.29 6.44 3.58
C ASP A 257 -12.88 5.10 4.04
N GLY A 258 -12.56 4.68 5.27
CA GLY A 258 -13.16 3.49 5.88
C GLY A 258 -12.81 2.19 5.15
N SER A 259 -13.80 1.31 4.96
CA SER A 259 -13.61 0.02 4.32
C SER A 259 -14.75 -0.36 3.38
N THR A 260 -14.42 -0.95 2.23
CA THR A 260 -15.40 -1.54 1.31
C THR A 260 -15.07 -3.01 1.11
N THR A 261 -16.04 -3.87 1.39
CA THR A 261 -15.91 -5.33 1.30
C THR A 261 -16.83 -5.87 0.22
N LEU A 262 -16.28 -6.62 -0.72
CA LEU A 262 -17.00 -7.43 -1.68
C LEU A 262 -16.84 -8.90 -1.29
N ASN A 263 -17.96 -9.56 -1.04
CA ASN A 263 -18.07 -11.00 -0.90
C ASN A 263 -18.74 -11.53 -2.17
N MET A 264 -18.02 -12.29 -2.98
CA MET A 264 -18.51 -12.75 -4.27
C MET A 264 -18.26 -14.25 -4.48
N ASN A 265 -19.28 -14.95 -4.95
CA ASN A 265 -19.16 -16.35 -5.36
C ASN A 265 -20.04 -16.65 -6.58
N GLY A 266 -19.48 -16.67 -7.79
CA GLY A 266 -20.26 -16.89 -9.02
C GLY A 266 -19.41 -17.19 -10.26
N THR A 267 -19.74 -18.25 -10.99
CA THR A 267 -18.92 -18.82 -12.10
C THR A 267 -18.80 -17.96 -13.36
N GLN A 268 -19.59 -16.89 -13.46
CA GLN A 268 -19.60 -15.95 -14.59
C GLN A 268 -19.79 -14.51 -14.10
N SER A 269 -19.36 -14.25 -12.86
CA SER A 269 -19.43 -12.95 -12.20
C SER A 269 -18.08 -12.26 -12.26
N ASP A 270 -18.09 -10.93 -12.30
CA ASP A 270 -16.94 -10.06 -12.25
C ASP A 270 -17.12 -8.98 -11.16
N PRO A 271 -16.10 -8.70 -10.34
CA PRO A 271 -16.01 -7.46 -9.58
C PRO A 271 -16.26 -6.21 -10.44
N PHE A 272 -15.66 -6.16 -11.63
CA PHE A 272 -15.86 -5.09 -12.60
C PHE A 272 -16.21 -5.64 -13.98
N TYR A 273 -17.35 -5.21 -14.51
CA TYR A 273 -17.83 -5.58 -15.83
C TYR A 273 -18.01 -4.38 -16.74
N HIS A 274 -17.11 -4.18 -17.71
CA HIS A 274 -17.10 -3.02 -18.59
C HIS A 274 -17.72 -3.35 -19.97
N GLN A 275 -19.05 -3.43 -20.08
CA GLN A 275 -19.69 -3.68 -21.38
C GLN A 275 -19.70 -2.43 -22.30
N GLN A 276 -19.34 -2.58 -23.57
CA GLN A 276 -19.66 -1.64 -24.67
C GLN A 276 -19.39 -0.14 -24.43
N SER A 277 -18.18 0.22 -24.01
CA SER A 277 -17.76 1.61 -23.90
C SER A 277 -16.40 1.79 -24.57
N ASP A 278 -16.41 2.23 -25.83
CA ASP A 278 -15.16 2.44 -26.59
C ASP A 278 -14.36 3.62 -26.02
N GLY A 279 -13.10 3.38 -25.64
CA GLY A 279 -12.09 4.42 -25.49
C GLY A 279 -11.87 5.02 -24.09
N TYR A 280 -12.22 4.32 -23.01
CA TYR A 280 -12.10 4.86 -21.63
C TYR A 280 -10.97 4.25 -20.81
N ASN A 281 -10.42 5.03 -19.89
CA ASN A 281 -9.47 4.56 -18.89
C ASN A 281 -10.23 4.11 -17.64
N ALA A 282 -10.08 2.84 -17.26
CA ALA A 282 -10.65 2.30 -16.03
C ALA A 282 -9.71 2.57 -14.85
N SER A 283 -10.26 3.10 -13.76
CA SER A 283 -9.48 3.41 -12.56
C SER A 283 -10.13 2.93 -11.27
N LEU A 284 -9.29 2.39 -10.38
CA LEU A 284 -9.62 2.11 -8.98
C LEU A 284 -8.69 2.93 -8.10
N ASN A 285 -9.25 3.80 -7.27
CA ASN A 285 -8.49 4.65 -6.36
C ASN A 285 -8.88 4.33 -4.91
N ILE A 286 -7.93 3.94 -4.08
CA ILE A 286 -8.13 3.72 -2.65
C ILE A 286 -7.38 4.83 -1.93
N ALA A 287 -8.10 5.71 -1.25
CA ALA A 287 -7.50 6.87 -0.58
C ALA A 287 -6.61 6.47 0.61
N ASP A 288 -5.85 7.42 1.13
CA ASP A 288 -4.98 7.24 2.29
C ASP A 288 -5.74 6.59 3.47
N ASN A 289 -5.16 5.52 4.01
CA ASN A 289 -5.70 4.71 5.12
C ASN A 289 -7.06 4.02 4.86
N ALA A 290 -7.62 4.14 3.65
CA ALA A 290 -8.84 3.42 3.27
C ALA A 290 -8.53 1.95 2.92
N LYS A 291 -9.56 1.10 2.97
CA LYS A 291 -9.41 -0.35 2.79
C LYS A 291 -10.40 -0.93 1.81
N MET A 292 -9.93 -1.90 1.03
CA MET A 292 -10.74 -2.66 0.08
C MET A 292 -10.46 -4.15 0.24
N TYR A 293 -11.52 -4.92 0.42
CA TYR A 293 -11.46 -6.37 0.58
C TYR A 293 -12.30 -7.04 -0.49
N TRP A 294 -11.67 -7.90 -1.26
CA TRP A 294 -12.30 -8.75 -2.25
C TRP A 294 -12.18 -10.19 -1.79
N ASN A 295 -13.24 -10.73 -1.21
CA ASN A 295 -13.34 -12.14 -0.88
C ASN A 295 -14.09 -12.82 -2.02
N ILE A 296 -13.35 -13.56 -2.87
CA ILE A 296 -13.88 -14.03 -4.16
C ILE A 296 -13.63 -15.52 -4.33
N ASP A 297 -14.65 -16.28 -4.66
CA ASP A 297 -14.54 -17.68 -5.12
C ASP A 297 -15.28 -17.86 -6.45
N ASN A 298 -14.81 -18.76 -7.32
CA ASN A 298 -15.37 -19.09 -8.64
C ASN A 298 -15.57 -17.94 -9.64
N ALA A 299 -15.33 -16.69 -9.26
CA ALA A 299 -15.55 -15.54 -10.13
C ALA A 299 -14.40 -15.30 -11.10
N ASN A 300 -14.75 -14.72 -12.25
CA ASN A 300 -13.79 -14.04 -13.10
C ASN A 300 -13.30 -12.78 -12.37
N ALA A 301 -12.12 -12.27 -12.70
CA ALA A 301 -11.58 -11.12 -11.96
C ALA A 301 -12.06 -9.78 -12.54
N VAL A 302 -11.84 -9.51 -13.83
CA VAL A 302 -12.28 -8.27 -14.49
C VAL A 302 -12.53 -8.55 -15.97
N ALA A 303 -13.79 -8.38 -16.42
CA ALA A 303 -14.18 -8.66 -17.80
C ALA A 303 -13.62 -7.67 -18.83
N ASP A 304 -13.58 -8.14 -20.08
CA ASP A 304 -13.09 -7.41 -21.24
C ASP A 304 -14.17 -6.45 -21.69
N GLY A 305 -13.75 -5.20 -21.82
CA GLY A 305 -14.52 -4.09 -22.29
C GLY A 305 -13.67 -3.29 -23.26
N ALA A 306 -14.27 -2.37 -23.99
CA ALA A 306 -13.53 -1.49 -24.90
C ALA A 306 -12.75 -0.38 -24.15
N ILE A 307 -12.11 -0.73 -23.04
CA ILE A 307 -11.24 0.14 -22.25
C ILE A 307 -9.89 0.31 -22.94
N SER A 308 -9.31 1.51 -22.80
CA SER A 308 -8.01 1.87 -23.36
C SER A 308 -6.87 1.59 -22.40
N SER A 309 -7.09 1.69 -21.09
CA SER A 309 -6.08 1.39 -20.06
C SER A 309 -6.71 1.13 -18.71
N ARG A 310 -5.92 0.56 -17.78
CA ARG A 310 -6.31 0.24 -16.40
C ARG A 310 -5.31 0.86 -15.44
N THR A 311 -5.77 1.57 -14.41
CA THR A 311 -4.90 2.14 -13.36
C THR A 311 -5.48 1.93 -11.98
N TRP A 312 -4.76 1.20 -11.13
CA TRP A 312 -5.10 1.00 -9.73
C TRP A 312 -4.13 1.79 -8.85
N THR A 313 -4.65 2.67 -8.01
CA THR A 313 -3.85 3.54 -7.15
C THR A 313 -4.27 3.38 -5.69
N LEU A 314 -3.30 3.07 -4.85
CA LEU A 314 -3.44 2.95 -3.40
C LEU A 314 -2.75 4.15 -2.74
N GLY A 315 -3.45 4.84 -1.86
CA GLY A 315 -2.93 5.94 -1.05
C GLY A 315 -1.97 5.48 0.04
N ASN A 316 -1.45 6.40 0.84
CA ASN A 316 -0.56 6.06 1.95
C ASN A 316 -1.31 5.29 3.03
N GLY A 317 -0.73 4.19 3.54
CA GLY A 317 -1.32 3.37 4.60
C GLY A 317 -2.61 2.64 4.19
N SER A 318 -3.00 2.66 2.92
CA SER A 318 -4.20 2.00 2.43
C SER A 318 -4.00 0.49 2.23
N GLU A 319 -5.09 -0.26 2.10
CA GLU A 319 -5.06 -1.71 1.95
C GLU A 319 -5.99 -2.18 0.83
N PHE A 320 -5.49 -3.00 -0.09
CA PHE A 320 -6.28 -3.74 -1.06
C PHE A 320 -5.92 -5.23 -1.00
N ASP A 321 -6.87 -6.03 -0.54
CA ASP A 321 -6.72 -7.46 -0.32
C ASP A 321 -7.68 -8.23 -1.23
N ILE A 322 -7.15 -8.91 -2.25
CA ILE A 322 -7.87 -9.89 -3.07
C ILE A 322 -7.63 -11.27 -2.46
N ASN A 323 -8.59 -11.70 -1.64
CA ASN A 323 -8.58 -13.00 -0.99
C ASN A 323 -9.37 -14.01 -1.85
N GLY A 324 -8.67 -14.80 -2.65
CA GLY A 324 -9.26 -15.80 -3.53
C GLY A 324 -8.84 -17.25 -3.24
N THR A 325 -9.28 -18.14 -4.12
CA THR A 325 -9.04 -19.60 -4.09
C THR A 325 -8.41 -20.06 -5.41
N SER A 326 -8.26 -21.37 -5.59
CA SER A 326 -7.91 -22.00 -6.87
C SER A 326 -9.01 -21.90 -7.94
N ASN A 327 -10.16 -21.29 -7.64
CA ASN A 327 -11.24 -21.04 -8.59
C ASN A 327 -11.40 -19.56 -8.94
N THR A 328 -10.64 -18.67 -8.30
CA THR A 328 -10.71 -17.22 -8.54
C THR A 328 -9.86 -16.85 -9.74
N ALA A 329 -10.49 -16.31 -10.79
CA ALA A 329 -9.81 -15.85 -12.00
C ALA A 329 -8.95 -16.95 -12.66
N GLN A 330 -9.50 -18.16 -12.87
CA GLN A 330 -8.75 -19.37 -13.24
C GLN A 330 -7.81 -19.25 -14.44
N SER A 331 -8.10 -18.38 -15.40
CA SER A 331 -7.18 -18.10 -16.50
C SER A 331 -6.30 -16.89 -16.18
N GLN A 332 -6.93 -15.73 -15.99
CA GLN A 332 -6.24 -14.45 -15.85
C GLN A 332 -7.12 -13.45 -15.14
N TRP A 333 -6.50 -12.40 -14.59
CA TRP A 333 -7.21 -11.38 -13.84
C TRP A 333 -8.08 -10.51 -14.73
N PHE A 334 -7.53 -10.03 -15.83
CA PHE A 334 -8.22 -9.15 -16.76
C PHE A 334 -8.48 -9.93 -18.05
N SER A 335 -9.69 -9.96 -18.60
CA SER A 335 -9.81 -10.43 -19.99
C SER A 335 -9.37 -9.33 -20.96
N GLY A 336 -8.75 -9.73 -22.07
CA GLY A 336 -8.19 -8.83 -23.08
C GLY A 336 -6.77 -8.34 -22.72
N ASN A 337 -5.76 -9.06 -23.20
CA ASN A 337 -4.32 -8.84 -22.91
C ASN A 337 -3.71 -7.73 -23.77
N GLU A 338 -4.48 -6.74 -24.18
CA GLU A 338 -4.00 -5.70 -25.12
C GLU A 338 -3.94 -4.31 -24.48
N LYS A 339 -4.41 -4.15 -23.23
CA LYS A 339 -4.58 -2.83 -22.61
C LYS A 339 -3.58 -2.61 -21.48
N PRO A 340 -2.93 -1.44 -21.40
CA PRO A 340 -2.00 -1.13 -20.34
C PRO A 340 -2.58 -1.29 -18.94
N LEU A 341 -1.75 -1.78 -18.02
CA LEU A 341 -2.07 -1.95 -16.61
C LEU A 341 -1.02 -1.26 -15.75
N ASN A 342 -1.47 -0.33 -14.91
CA ASN A 342 -0.64 0.32 -13.91
C ASN A 342 -1.17 0.04 -12.50
N ILE A 343 -0.29 -0.39 -11.60
CA ILE A 343 -0.61 -0.54 -10.17
C ILE A 343 0.38 0.29 -9.36
N ASN A 344 -0.13 1.30 -8.64
CA ASN A 344 0.68 2.24 -7.87
C ASN A 344 0.32 2.13 -6.40
N THR A 345 1.28 1.79 -5.54
CA THR A 345 1.07 1.69 -4.10
C THR A 345 1.74 2.87 -3.38
N GLY A 346 0.98 3.56 -2.53
CA GLY A 346 1.47 4.65 -1.68
C GLY A 346 2.34 4.12 -0.55
N ASN A 347 2.95 5.02 0.22
CA ASN A 347 3.84 4.61 1.32
C ASN A 347 3.08 3.81 2.38
N LYS A 348 3.68 2.72 2.88
CA LYS A 348 3.11 1.83 3.91
C LYS A 348 1.75 1.22 3.54
N SER A 349 1.39 1.24 2.26
CA SER A 349 0.17 0.59 1.77
C SER A 349 0.40 -0.91 1.57
N VAL A 350 -0.70 -1.66 1.46
CA VAL A 350 -0.67 -3.10 1.23
C VAL A 350 -1.51 -3.42 0.01
N PHE A 351 -0.89 -3.96 -1.03
CA PHE A 351 -1.55 -4.65 -2.12
C PHE A 351 -1.25 -6.14 -1.97
N SER A 352 -2.27 -6.97 -1.84
CA SER A 352 -2.10 -8.42 -1.70
C SER A 352 -3.18 -9.15 -2.48
N ALA A 353 -2.77 -10.14 -3.26
CA ALA A 353 -3.69 -10.94 -4.06
C ALA A 353 -3.34 -12.42 -4.06
N VAL A 354 -4.34 -13.23 -3.76
CA VAL A 354 -4.31 -14.69 -3.81
C VAL A 354 -5.33 -15.13 -4.85
N THR A 355 -4.88 -15.70 -5.97
CA THR A 355 -5.73 -16.03 -7.12
C THR A 355 -5.28 -17.32 -7.80
N ALA A 356 -6.15 -17.91 -8.60
CA ALA A 356 -5.80 -19.08 -9.41
C ALA A 356 -5.01 -18.70 -10.66
N GLY A 357 -5.48 -17.69 -11.41
CA GLY A 357 -4.81 -17.24 -12.63
C GLY A 357 -3.86 -16.07 -12.44
N SER A 358 -3.27 -15.68 -13.56
CA SER A 358 -2.17 -14.73 -13.68
C SER A 358 -2.63 -13.28 -13.61
N LEU A 359 -1.80 -12.43 -13.01
CA LEU A 359 -1.85 -10.99 -13.29
C LEU A 359 -1.37 -10.78 -14.72
N ASN A 360 -2.25 -10.31 -15.61
CA ASN A 360 -1.95 -10.28 -17.04
C ASN A 360 -1.91 -8.84 -17.61
N PRO A 361 -0.75 -8.16 -17.55
CA PRO A 361 -0.50 -6.94 -18.31
C PRO A 361 -0.50 -7.25 -19.84
N PRO A 362 -0.43 -6.22 -20.72
CA PRO A 362 -0.56 -6.44 -22.15
C PRO A 362 0.55 -7.31 -22.76
N ASP A 363 0.23 -8.00 -23.85
CA ASP A 363 1.17 -8.81 -24.63
C ASP A 363 2.24 -7.95 -25.31
N PRO A 364 3.46 -8.50 -25.53
CA PRO A 364 4.57 -7.82 -26.20
C PRO A 364 4.19 -7.46 -27.65
N GLY A 365 3.75 -6.22 -27.85
CA GLY A 365 3.25 -5.72 -29.14
C GLY A 365 2.18 -4.64 -29.00
N TYR A 366 1.57 -4.54 -27.82
CA TYR A 366 0.61 -3.49 -27.45
C TYR A 366 1.25 -2.46 -26.50
N ASP A 367 0.62 -1.28 -26.39
CA ASP A 367 1.11 -0.02 -25.79
C ASP A 367 2.05 -0.15 -24.55
N SER A 368 3.09 0.69 -24.52
CA SER A 368 4.31 0.59 -23.74
C SER A 368 4.26 1.24 -22.35
N SER A 369 3.10 1.34 -21.71
CA SER A 369 2.93 2.16 -20.49
C SER A 369 2.64 1.38 -19.21
N SER A 370 2.59 0.04 -19.25
CA SER A 370 2.30 -0.79 -18.06
C SER A 370 3.46 -0.85 -17.07
N GLY A 371 3.17 -0.74 -15.78
CA GLY A 371 4.17 -0.82 -14.71
C GLY A 371 3.55 -1.01 -13.33
N ILE A 372 4.40 -1.39 -12.38
CA ILE A 372 4.04 -1.50 -10.95
C ILE A 372 4.99 -0.62 -10.16
N SER A 373 4.47 0.33 -9.37
CA SER A 373 5.29 1.14 -8.46
C SER A 373 4.93 0.81 -7.01
N VAL A 374 5.91 0.42 -6.21
CA VAL A 374 5.73 0.09 -4.80
C VAL A 374 6.32 1.17 -3.91
N GLY A 375 5.45 1.84 -3.14
CA GLY A 375 5.82 2.94 -2.25
C GLY A 375 6.72 2.53 -1.08
N SER A 376 7.28 3.51 -0.36
CA SER A 376 8.21 3.24 0.74
C SER A 376 7.49 2.54 1.90
N GLY A 377 8.08 1.44 2.40
CA GLY A 377 7.47 0.60 3.43
C GLY A 377 6.18 -0.11 3.00
N ALA A 378 5.82 -0.07 1.72
CA ALA A 378 4.60 -0.70 1.20
C ALA A 378 4.85 -2.17 0.85
N THR A 379 3.78 -2.98 0.88
CA THR A 379 3.81 -4.39 0.49
C THR A 379 3.05 -4.59 -0.82
N PHE A 380 3.65 -5.34 -1.73
CA PHE A 380 3.02 -5.84 -2.95
C PHE A 380 3.19 -7.37 -3.00
N LEU A 381 2.09 -8.10 -2.87
CA LEU A 381 2.09 -9.56 -2.79
C LEU A 381 1.18 -10.15 -3.88
N LEU A 382 1.74 -11.05 -4.69
CA LEU A 382 1.02 -11.89 -5.63
C LEU A 382 1.24 -13.37 -5.31
N SER A 383 0.15 -14.11 -5.23
CA SER A 383 0.15 -15.50 -4.78
C SER A 383 -0.75 -16.32 -5.70
N LYS A 384 -0.15 -16.96 -6.70
CA LYS A 384 -0.85 -17.84 -7.63
C LYS A 384 -0.98 -19.25 -7.04
N VAL A 385 -2.21 -19.68 -6.76
CA VAL A 385 -2.51 -20.94 -6.04
C VAL A 385 -2.93 -22.10 -6.94
N ALA A 386 -3.05 -21.92 -8.26
CA ALA A 386 -3.34 -23.01 -9.18
C ALA A 386 -2.06 -23.70 -9.68
N GLN A 387 -2.11 -25.04 -9.77
CA GLN A 387 -1.03 -25.94 -10.22
C GLN A 387 -1.04 -26.20 -11.75
N ASP A 388 -1.51 -25.26 -12.56
CA ASP A 388 -1.47 -25.40 -14.02
C ASP A 388 -0.04 -25.14 -14.56
N SER A 389 0.52 -26.10 -15.29
CA SER A 389 1.93 -26.09 -15.69
C SER A 389 2.29 -25.07 -16.78
N SER A 390 1.36 -24.22 -17.21
CA SER A 390 1.52 -23.36 -18.39
C SER A 390 1.33 -21.86 -18.13
N ASN A 391 1.07 -21.44 -16.88
CA ASN A 391 0.74 -20.05 -16.58
C ASN A 391 1.69 -19.45 -15.53
N TYR A 392 2.21 -18.26 -15.84
CA TYR A 392 3.05 -17.42 -14.98
C TYR A 392 2.24 -16.75 -13.86
N ALA A 393 2.85 -16.31 -12.75
CA ALA A 393 2.15 -15.44 -11.79
C ALA A 393 1.83 -14.06 -12.40
N ILE A 394 2.76 -13.52 -13.19
CA ILE A 394 2.59 -12.33 -14.03
C ILE A 394 2.81 -12.72 -15.49
N SER A 395 1.75 -12.69 -16.30
CA SER A 395 1.75 -13.09 -17.71
C SER A 395 1.56 -11.89 -18.64
N GLY A 396 2.62 -11.38 -19.26
CA GLY A 396 2.55 -10.22 -20.15
C GLY A 396 3.78 -9.32 -20.00
N THR A 397 3.73 -8.10 -20.52
CA THR A 397 4.86 -7.17 -20.49
C THR A 397 4.57 -5.96 -19.60
N LEU A 398 5.42 -5.76 -18.58
CA LEU A 398 5.48 -4.51 -17.82
C LEU A 398 6.57 -3.61 -18.42
N ALA A 399 6.22 -2.82 -19.44
CA ALA A 399 7.19 -1.98 -20.15
C ALA A 399 7.96 -1.00 -19.24
N ASN A 400 7.31 -0.49 -18.19
CA ASN A 400 7.92 0.34 -17.15
C ASN A 400 8.48 -0.48 -15.96
N GLY A 401 8.37 -1.81 -16.02
CA GLY A 401 8.87 -2.74 -15.01
C GLY A 401 8.15 -2.67 -13.66
N ILE A 402 8.85 -3.15 -12.63
CA ILE A 402 8.48 -3.00 -11.23
C ILE A 402 9.49 -2.07 -10.56
N SER A 403 9.02 -0.94 -10.01
CA SER A 403 9.85 0.01 -9.27
C SER A 403 9.59 -0.14 -7.78
N LEU A 404 10.66 -0.34 -7.00
CA LEU A 404 10.60 -0.52 -5.55
C LEU A 404 11.23 0.68 -4.84
N SER A 405 10.55 1.17 -3.81
CA SER A 405 11.05 2.26 -2.93
C SER A 405 11.70 1.71 -1.66
N ASP A 406 12.33 2.59 -0.87
CA ASP A 406 12.97 2.24 0.40
C ASP A 406 12.06 1.45 1.33
N SER A 407 12.58 0.38 1.92
CA SER A 407 11.88 -0.54 2.82
C SER A 407 10.61 -1.20 2.25
N SER A 408 10.39 -1.17 0.94
CA SER A 408 9.27 -1.88 0.32
C SER A 408 9.43 -3.39 0.39
N HIS A 409 8.31 -4.10 0.25
CA HIS A 409 8.24 -5.55 0.25
C HIS A 409 7.53 -6.03 -1.00
N LEU A 410 8.21 -6.84 -1.81
CA LEU A 410 7.66 -7.51 -2.98
C LEU A 410 7.68 -9.01 -2.73
N LEU A 411 6.54 -9.69 -2.86
CA LEU A 411 6.46 -11.15 -2.83
C LEU A 411 5.66 -11.63 -4.04
N VAL A 412 6.27 -12.50 -4.86
CA VAL A 412 5.60 -13.19 -5.94
C VAL A 412 5.84 -14.68 -5.77
N ARG A 413 4.77 -15.47 -5.73
CA ARG A 413 4.86 -16.93 -5.65
C ARG A 413 3.82 -17.60 -6.52
N SER A 414 4.18 -18.76 -7.06
CA SER A 414 3.31 -19.55 -7.93
C SER A 414 3.45 -21.03 -7.66
N MET A 415 2.33 -21.74 -7.51
CA MET A 415 2.32 -23.20 -7.43
C MET A 415 2.67 -23.88 -8.77
N SER A 416 2.77 -23.14 -9.88
CA SER A 416 3.20 -23.66 -11.19
C SER A 416 4.72 -23.56 -11.44
N GLY A 417 5.46 -22.88 -10.56
CA GLY A 417 6.90 -22.62 -10.72
C GLY A 417 7.29 -21.63 -11.82
N LEU A 418 6.30 -20.96 -12.42
CA LEU A 418 6.49 -19.88 -13.39
C LEU A 418 6.02 -18.57 -12.74
N LEU A 419 6.91 -17.60 -12.56
CA LEU A 419 6.60 -16.33 -11.90
C LEU A 419 6.40 -15.21 -12.91
N PHE A 420 7.27 -15.08 -13.93
CA PHE A 420 7.33 -13.87 -14.75
C PHE A 420 7.51 -14.16 -16.25
N GLN A 421 6.58 -13.66 -17.06
CA GLN A 421 6.69 -13.73 -18.53
C GLN A 421 7.28 -12.45 -19.12
N ASN A 422 7.94 -12.56 -20.29
CA ASN A 422 8.53 -11.48 -21.09
C ASN A 422 9.68 -10.70 -20.44
N PRO A 423 10.54 -10.05 -21.24
CA PRO A 423 11.62 -9.25 -20.70
C PRO A 423 11.14 -7.89 -20.15
N TRP A 424 11.46 -7.61 -18.89
CA TRP A 424 11.27 -6.32 -18.22
C TRP A 424 12.08 -6.26 -16.91
N THR A 425 12.11 -5.10 -16.26
CA THR A 425 13.07 -4.82 -15.18
C THR A 425 12.40 -4.67 -13.81
N ILE A 426 13.02 -5.22 -12.76
CA ILE A 426 12.76 -4.91 -11.35
C ILE A 426 13.84 -3.95 -10.86
N SER A 427 13.47 -2.73 -10.48
CA SER A 427 14.38 -1.68 -10.02
C SER A 427 14.34 -1.58 -8.50
N MET A 428 15.49 -1.71 -7.84
CA MET A 428 15.64 -1.62 -6.39
C MET A 428 15.98 -0.19 -5.92
N PRO A 429 15.60 0.18 -4.68
CA PRO A 429 15.96 1.46 -4.10
C PRO A 429 17.47 1.57 -3.85
N SER A 430 17.96 2.80 -3.70
CA SER A 430 19.35 3.05 -3.32
C SER A 430 19.69 2.59 -1.89
N SER A 431 18.69 2.46 -1.02
CA SER A 431 18.86 1.84 0.30
C SER A 431 19.19 0.35 0.21
N GLY A 432 18.85 -0.28 -0.92
CA GLY A 432 18.90 -1.70 -1.17
C GLY A 432 17.74 -2.48 -0.55
N LEU A 433 17.51 -3.69 -1.07
CA LEU A 433 16.56 -4.67 -0.53
C LEU A 433 17.21 -6.05 -0.50
N GLY A 434 16.90 -6.82 0.54
CA GLY A 434 17.30 -8.21 0.65
C GLY A 434 16.48 -9.13 -0.23
N GLY A 435 17.06 -10.26 -0.64
CA GLY A 435 16.39 -11.26 -1.47
C GLY A 435 16.12 -12.57 -0.72
N LYS A 436 14.99 -13.22 -1.02
CA LYS A 436 14.69 -14.58 -0.57
C LYS A 436 14.02 -15.37 -1.69
N PHE A 437 14.62 -16.50 -2.08
CA PHE A 437 14.24 -17.26 -3.28
C PHE A 437 14.14 -18.75 -2.97
N SER A 438 13.10 -19.42 -3.46
CA SER A 438 12.89 -20.86 -3.22
C SER A 438 12.25 -21.56 -4.43
N LYS A 439 12.53 -22.87 -4.53
CA LYS A 439 11.83 -23.80 -5.42
C LYS A 439 10.52 -24.33 -4.84
N ASN A 440 10.18 -23.95 -3.61
CA ASN A 440 8.95 -24.35 -2.96
C ASN A 440 8.09 -23.11 -2.79
N TYR A 441 6.83 -23.21 -3.18
CA TYR A 441 5.82 -22.15 -3.07
C TYR A 441 5.71 -21.50 -1.68
N ASP A 442 5.96 -22.25 -0.61
CA ASP A 442 5.90 -21.77 0.78
C ASP A 442 7.20 -21.11 1.29
N GLY A 443 8.26 -21.13 0.48
CA GLY A 443 9.58 -20.62 0.85
C GLY A 443 10.36 -21.53 1.80
N SER A 444 9.95 -22.79 1.99
CA SER A 444 10.59 -23.72 2.95
C SER A 444 12.03 -24.08 2.61
N SER A 445 12.43 -24.02 1.33
CA SER A 445 13.81 -24.25 0.88
C SER A 445 14.56 -22.96 0.53
N ALA A 446 14.10 -21.83 1.08
CA ALA A 446 14.57 -20.53 0.61
C ALA A 446 16.05 -20.25 0.92
N LYS A 447 16.75 -19.75 -0.09
CA LYS A 447 18.03 -19.07 0.06
C LYS A 447 17.76 -17.59 0.33
N THR A 448 18.39 -17.05 1.37
CA THR A 448 18.33 -15.62 1.72
C THR A 448 19.64 -14.95 1.35
N GLU A 449 19.55 -13.77 0.74
CA GLU A 449 20.65 -12.92 0.30
C GLU A 449 20.66 -11.61 1.09
N GLY A 450 21.81 -10.94 1.11
CA GLY A 450 21.95 -9.59 1.68
C GLY A 450 21.16 -8.54 0.89
N SER A 451 21.26 -7.27 1.28
CA SER A 451 20.63 -6.18 0.53
C SER A 451 21.42 -5.82 -0.73
N ASN A 452 20.71 -5.63 -1.82
CA ASN A 452 21.26 -5.30 -3.13
C ASN A 452 20.61 -4.02 -3.68
N THR A 453 21.36 -3.24 -4.46
CA THR A 453 20.87 -2.10 -5.24
C THR A 453 20.91 -2.41 -6.74
N GLY A 454 20.36 -1.51 -7.55
CA GLY A 454 20.41 -1.59 -9.00
C GLY A 454 19.15 -2.23 -9.56
N SER A 455 19.30 -3.11 -10.55
CA SER A 455 18.17 -3.68 -11.24
C SER A 455 18.40 -5.12 -11.67
N MET A 456 17.32 -5.90 -11.71
CA MET A 456 17.28 -7.23 -12.31
C MET A 456 16.41 -7.17 -13.56
N THR A 457 16.85 -7.82 -14.64
CA THR A 457 16.01 -7.99 -15.82
C THR A 457 15.50 -9.43 -15.83
N VAL A 458 14.18 -9.58 -15.79
CA VAL A 458 13.52 -10.84 -16.11
C VAL A 458 13.69 -11.07 -17.61
N ASN A 459 13.98 -12.30 -18.01
CA ASN A 459 14.01 -12.74 -19.39
C ASN A 459 13.10 -13.98 -19.53
N ASP A 460 12.34 -14.02 -20.61
CA ASP A 460 11.59 -15.22 -20.98
C ASP A 460 12.49 -16.14 -21.80
N THR A 461 12.57 -17.41 -21.42
CA THR A 461 13.26 -18.44 -22.19
C THR A 461 12.30 -19.58 -22.50
N SER A 462 12.59 -20.34 -23.54
CA SER A 462 11.79 -21.53 -23.90
C SER A 462 11.75 -22.63 -22.80
N GLN A 463 12.49 -22.46 -21.69
CA GLN A 463 12.53 -23.40 -20.56
C GLN A 463 12.03 -22.79 -19.23
N GLY A 464 11.47 -21.58 -19.26
CA GLY A 464 10.92 -20.87 -18.10
C GLY A 464 11.66 -19.58 -17.75
N ASP A 465 11.57 -19.17 -16.49
CA ASP A 465 12.10 -17.88 -15.99
C ASP A 465 13.63 -17.86 -16.00
N SER A 466 14.22 -16.79 -16.52
CA SER A 466 15.64 -16.48 -16.35
C SER A 466 15.84 -15.03 -15.91
N PHE A 467 16.81 -14.79 -15.05
CA PHE A 467 17.10 -13.47 -14.50
C PHE A 467 18.51 -13.04 -14.89
N ASP A 468 18.63 -11.88 -15.54
CA ASP A 468 19.88 -11.16 -15.64
C ASP A 468 20.09 -10.34 -14.36
N LEU A 469 21.08 -10.76 -13.59
CA LEU A 469 21.47 -10.22 -12.30
C LEU A 469 22.70 -9.30 -12.38
N SER A 470 23.21 -9.04 -13.59
CA SER A 470 24.43 -8.24 -13.80
C SER A 470 24.30 -6.78 -13.39
N GLY A 471 23.06 -6.27 -13.36
CA GLY A 471 22.72 -4.93 -12.88
C GLY A 471 22.68 -4.79 -11.36
N LEU A 472 22.92 -5.86 -10.60
CA LEU A 472 22.90 -5.85 -9.15
C LEU A 472 24.24 -5.43 -8.53
N ASN A 473 24.18 -4.62 -7.47
CA ASN A 473 25.33 -4.35 -6.62
C ASN A 473 24.99 -4.37 -5.11
N PRO A 474 25.59 -5.27 -4.31
CA PRO A 474 26.42 -6.42 -4.74
C PRO A 474 25.66 -7.37 -5.67
N GLY A 475 26.30 -8.38 -6.26
CA GLY A 475 25.57 -9.44 -6.97
C GLY A 475 24.95 -10.44 -6.00
N TYR A 476 24.00 -11.26 -6.44
CA TYR A 476 23.55 -12.43 -5.67
C TYR A 476 24.56 -13.58 -5.76
N SER A 477 24.55 -14.45 -4.73
CA SER A 477 25.34 -15.68 -4.75
C SER A 477 24.97 -16.61 -5.90
N THR A 478 25.91 -17.48 -6.31
CA THR A 478 25.68 -18.51 -7.33
C THR A 478 24.49 -19.41 -6.99
N ASP A 479 24.27 -19.74 -5.72
CA ASP A 479 23.15 -20.57 -5.29
C ASP A 479 21.80 -19.88 -5.53
N ALA A 480 21.69 -18.60 -5.16
CA ALA A 480 20.49 -17.81 -5.42
C ALA A 480 20.25 -17.62 -6.92
N ALA A 481 21.31 -17.33 -7.68
CA ALA A 481 21.24 -17.24 -9.14
C ALA A 481 20.79 -18.56 -9.78
N ASN A 482 21.23 -19.71 -9.26
CA ASN A 482 20.79 -21.02 -9.73
C ASN A 482 19.31 -21.27 -9.43
N ILE A 483 18.79 -20.87 -8.27
CA ILE A 483 17.35 -20.98 -7.95
C ILE A 483 16.53 -20.12 -8.92
N LEU A 484 16.92 -18.84 -9.07
CA LEU A 484 16.24 -17.88 -9.95
C LEU A 484 16.23 -18.33 -11.42
N ASN A 485 17.31 -18.96 -11.90
CA ASN A 485 17.40 -19.47 -13.28
C ASN A 485 16.94 -20.94 -13.44
N SER A 486 16.28 -21.52 -12.44
CA SER A 486 15.73 -22.88 -12.53
C SER A 486 14.28 -22.98 -12.07
N ASN A 487 13.46 -22.00 -12.50
CA ASN A 487 12.01 -21.90 -12.25
C ASN A 487 11.67 -21.84 -10.76
N PRO A 488 11.87 -20.66 -10.12
CA PRO A 488 11.52 -20.46 -8.72
C PRO A 488 9.99 -20.48 -8.52
N ASP A 489 9.54 -21.08 -7.42
CA ASP A 489 8.13 -21.00 -7.00
C ASP A 489 7.87 -19.78 -6.10
N TYR A 490 8.94 -19.19 -5.56
CA TYR A 490 8.89 -18.13 -4.56
C TYR A 490 10.01 -17.11 -4.78
N PHE A 491 9.62 -15.85 -4.93
CA PHE A 491 10.49 -14.70 -5.10
C PHE A 491 10.07 -13.60 -4.13
N GLU A 492 10.97 -13.20 -3.23
CA GLU A 492 10.71 -12.15 -2.25
C GLU A 492 11.86 -11.16 -2.20
N LEU A 493 11.53 -9.86 -2.18
CA LEU A 493 12.44 -8.76 -1.89
C LEU A 493 11.90 -7.95 -0.72
N TRP A 494 12.73 -7.63 0.27
CA TRP A 494 12.28 -7.06 1.54
C TRP A 494 13.34 -6.20 2.23
N ASP A 495 12.95 -5.42 3.23
CA ASP A 495 13.87 -4.63 4.06
C ASP A 495 14.67 -5.54 5.01
N ALA A 496 15.81 -6.04 4.54
CA ALA A 496 16.65 -6.92 5.33
C ALA A 496 17.35 -6.15 6.47
N PRO A 497 17.40 -6.72 7.69
CA PRO A 497 18.10 -6.07 8.79
C PRO A 497 19.57 -5.88 8.42
N THR A 498 20.10 -4.69 8.71
CA THR A 498 21.51 -4.41 8.48
C THR A 498 22.36 -5.20 9.48
N VAL A 499 23.17 -6.11 8.94
CA VAL A 499 24.19 -6.88 9.63
C VAL A 499 25.54 -6.22 9.36
N LEU A 500 26.30 -5.96 10.43
CA LEU A 500 27.63 -5.37 10.38
C LEU A 500 28.63 -6.27 11.09
N SER A 501 29.82 -6.42 10.53
CA SER A 501 30.95 -7.06 11.20
C SER A 501 32.21 -6.23 11.08
N PHE A 502 32.92 -6.08 12.19
CA PHE A 502 34.21 -5.38 12.25
C PHE A 502 35.34 -6.40 12.36
N LYS A 503 36.34 -6.25 11.49
CA LYS A 503 37.54 -7.11 11.45
C LYS A 503 38.79 -6.22 11.51
N GLY A 504 39.56 -6.31 12.58
CA GLY A 504 40.89 -5.69 12.63
C GLY A 504 41.85 -6.45 11.71
N LEU A 505 42.46 -5.77 10.74
CA LEU A 505 43.52 -6.37 9.91
C LEU A 505 44.84 -6.29 10.67
N GLN A 506 45.28 -5.07 10.97
CA GLN A 506 46.43 -4.78 11.82
C GLN A 506 46.19 -3.40 12.46
N LEU A 507 45.76 -3.38 13.72
CA LEU A 507 45.44 -2.14 14.43
C LEU A 507 46.59 -1.64 15.32
N ASN A 508 47.66 -2.43 15.43
CA ASN A 508 48.87 -2.05 16.15
C ASN A 508 49.75 -1.18 15.25
N ARG A 509 50.36 -0.16 15.85
CA ARG A 509 51.29 0.75 15.18
C ARG A 509 52.60 0.82 15.96
N THR A 510 53.72 0.66 15.25
CA THR A 510 55.07 0.79 15.80
C THR A 510 55.70 2.07 15.29
N TYR A 511 56.61 2.66 16.08
CA TYR A 511 57.35 3.86 15.74
C TYR A 511 58.83 3.64 16.05
N SER A 512 59.69 3.93 15.07
CA SER A 512 61.14 3.90 15.24
C SER A 512 61.68 5.33 15.28
N LEU A 513 62.40 5.68 16.34
CA LEU A 513 62.93 7.01 16.59
C LEU A 513 64.40 6.94 16.97
N THR A 514 65.17 7.89 16.46
CA THR A 514 66.58 8.12 16.79
C THR A 514 66.72 9.37 17.65
N SER A 515 67.82 9.46 18.40
CA SER A 515 68.08 10.62 19.28
C SER A 515 68.20 11.94 18.52
N SER A 516 68.55 11.91 17.23
CA SER A 516 68.61 13.08 16.35
C SER A 516 67.24 13.64 15.96
N GLU A 517 66.17 12.86 16.11
CA GLU A 517 64.79 13.27 15.77
C GLU A 517 64.05 13.90 16.97
N LEU A 518 64.64 13.83 18.17
CA LEU A 518 64.07 14.40 19.38
C LEU A 518 64.45 15.89 19.52
N PRO A 519 63.56 16.73 20.07
CA PRO A 519 63.86 18.15 20.21
C PRO A 519 64.95 18.36 21.27
N HIS A 520 65.72 19.45 21.17
CA HIS A 520 66.80 19.72 22.14
C HIS A 520 66.33 20.53 23.36
N ALA A 521 65.30 21.37 23.21
CA ALA A 521 64.79 22.20 24.29
C ALA A 521 63.82 21.44 25.21
N SER A 522 63.86 21.73 26.51
CA SER A 522 62.89 21.21 27.48
C SER A 522 61.47 21.67 27.09
N ASN A 523 60.51 20.73 27.13
CA ASN A 523 59.10 20.94 26.76
C ASN A 523 58.81 21.24 25.28
N ALA A 524 59.81 21.22 24.39
CA ALA A 524 59.54 21.22 22.96
C ALA A 524 58.99 19.85 22.52
N LYS A 525 58.04 19.85 21.58
CA LYS A 525 57.53 18.65 20.91
C LYS A 525 58.18 18.52 19.53
N THR A 526 58.33 17.29 19.05
CA THR A 526 58.68 17.02 17.65
C THR A 526 57.59 17.51 16.69
N ASP A 527 57.93 17.55 15.40
CA ASP A 527 56.92 17.47 14.35
C ASP A 527 56.11 16.17 14.45
N LEU A 528 55.01 16.09 13.70
CA LEU A 528 54.17 14.90 13.70
C LEU A 528 54.92 13.73 13.07
N ILE A 529 55.09 12.64 13.83
CA ILE A 529 55.87 11.48 13.43
C ILE A 529 54.97 10.35 12.97
N SER A 530 55.25 9.90 11.75
CA SER A 530 54.66 8.74 11.07
C SER A 530 55.06 7.44 11.75
N GLY A 531 54.11 6.50 11.86
CA GLY A 531 54.41 5.13 12.28
C GLY A 531 54.67 4.21 11.08
N ASP A 532 54.98 2.94 11.36
CA ASP A 532 55.23 1.94 10.32
C ASP A 532 53.98 1.65 9.46
N ASP A 533 54.20 1.19 8.21
CA ASP A 533 53.14 0.80 7.29
C ASP A 533 52.30 -0.40 7.78
N GLY A 534 51.09 -0.52 7.23
CA GLY A 534 50.27 -1.72 7.37
C GLY A 534 49.17 -1.64 8.42
N MET A 535 48.80 -0.46 8.90
CA MET A 535 47.66 -0.33 9.81
C MET A 535 46.33 -0.37 9.04
N GLY A 536 45.31 -1.06 9.54
CA GLY A 536 44.01 -1.08 8.88
C GLY A 536 42.94 -1.95 9.54
N PHE A 537 41.72 -1.80 9.03
CA PHE A 537 40.54 -2.58 9.42
C PHE A 537 39.60 -2.80 8.23
N GLN A 538 38.70 -3.76 8.40
CA GLN A 538 37.66 -4.10 7.44
C GLN A 538 36.29 -4.07 8.13
N ILE A 539 35.29 -3.54 7.45
CA ILE A 539 33.89 -3.61 7.85
C ILE A 539 33.12 -4.33 6.75
N ASP A 540 32.46 -5.43 7.09
CA ASP A 540 31.55 -6.10 6.17
C ASP A 540 30.11 -5.76 6.53
N SER A 541 29.29 -5.49 5.51
CA SER A 541 27.87 -5.22 5.65
C SER A 541 27.04 -5.90 4.57
N ASN A 542 25.90 -6.45 4.97
CA ASN A 542 24.88 -6.86 4.00
C ASN A 542 24.09 -5.67 3.43
N ASN A 543 24.26 -4.45 3.97
CA ASN A 543 23.69 -3.22 3.44
C ASN A 543 24.72 -2.55 2.52
N PRO A 544 24.36 -2.16 1.29
CA PRO A 544 25.25 -1.49 0.35
C PRO A 544 25.64 -0.07 0.79
N ASN A 545 24.81 0.59 1.60
CA ASN A 545 25.03 1.95 2.10
C ASN A 545 24.74 2.03 3.62
N PRO A 546 25.44 1.27 4.48
CA PRO A 546 25.22 1.31 5.92
C PRO A 546 25.66 2.66 6.46
N ALA A 547 24.87 3.28 7.33
CA ALA A 547 25.29 4.43 8.10
C ALA A 547 26.15 3.94 9.29
N VAL A 548 27.47 3.86 9.10
CA VAL A 548 28.42 3.29 10.09
C VAL A 548 29.67 4.13 10.21
N HIS A 549 30.17 4.27 11.44
CA HIS A 549 31.37 5.04 11.78
C HIS A 549 32.27 4.21 12.69
N VAL A 550 33.58 4.50 12.65
CA VAL A 550 34.56 3.92 13.57
C VAL A 550 35.08 5.03 14.46
N MET A 551 34.95 4.82 15.77
CA MET A 551 35.44 5.67 16.83
C MET A 551 36.73 5.09 17.39
N LEU A 552 37.70 5.95 17.62
CA LEU A 552 38.94 5.66 18.34
C LEU A 552 38.89 6.31 19.71
N GLN A 553 39.18 5.55 20.77
CA GLN A 553 39.29 6.10 22.12
C GLN A 553 40.59 5.64 22.74
N MET A 554 41.38 6.57 23.29
CA MET A 554 42.54 6.22 24.09
C MET A 554 42.08 5.79 25.49
N THR A 555 42.41 4.56 25.88
CA THR A 555 42.02 3.99 27.19
C THR A 555 43.13 4.07 28.23
N GLY A 556 44.38 4.23 27.80
CA GLY A 556 45.49 4.54 28.70
C GLY A 556 46.76 4.95 27.96
N ASN A 557 47.55 5.84 28.57
CA ASN A 557 48.85 6.29 28.05
C ASN A 557 49.98 6.03 29.05
N ASN A 558 50.82 5.03 28.76
CA ASN A 558 51.96 4.67 29.63
C ASN A 558 53.11 5.68 29.59
N GLN A 559 53.11 6.62 28.63
CA GLN A 559 54.13 7.65 28.44
C GLN A 559 53.50 9.05 28.50
N LYS A 560 52.56 9.25 29.44
CA LYS A 560 51.84 10.51 29.64
C LYS A 560 52.81 11.68 29.84
N ASN A 561 52.51 12.81 29.20
CA ASN A 561 53.35 14.01 29.13
C ASN A 561 54.68 13.87 28.36
N ILE A 562 55.02 12.66 27.89
CA ILE A 562 56.23 12.41 27.07
C ILE A 562 55.83 12.21 25.60
N ILE A 563 54.77 11.42 25.36
CA ILE A 563 54.23 11.12 24.02
C ILE A 563 52.77 11.57 23.96
N SER A 564 52.46 12.36 22.93
CA SER A 564 51.11 12.76 22.53
C SER A 564 50.71 12.03 21.26
N TYR A 565 49.44 11.66 21.14
CA TYR A 565 48.90 10.88 20.04
C TYR A 565 47.91 11.70 19.23
N PHE A 566 47.90 11.51 17.92
CA PHE A 566 47.01 12.19 16.98
C PHE A 566 46.52 11.18 15.95
N TRP A 567 45.40 11.48 15.30
CA TRP A 567 44.94 10.72 14.15
C TRP A 567 44.97 11.56 12.89
N LYS A 568 45.53 11.01 11.81
CA LYS A 568 45.49 11.61 10.48
C LYS A 568 44.67 10.74 9.55
N ASP A 569 43.57 11.26 9.01
CA ASP A 569 42.70 10.49 8.12
C ASP A 569 43.34 10.23 6.74
N THR A 570 42.73 9.39 5.91
CA THR A 570 43.25 9.08 4.56
C THR A 570 43.20 10.26 3.57
N SER A 571 42.57 11.38 3.93
CA SER A 571 42.59 12.63 3.14
C SER A 571 43.78 13.53 3.48
N GLY A 572 44.49 13.22 4.57
CA GLY A 572 45.62 13.97 5.08
C GLY A 572 45.26 14.94 6.22
N SER A 573 43.99 15.02 6.62
CA SER A 573 43.53 15.90 7.70
C SER A 573 43.93 15.32 9.05
N VAL A 574 44.58 16.14 9.88
CA VAL A 574 44.99 15.77 11.24
C VAL A 574 43.94 16.25 12.23
N GLY A 575 43.40 15.33 13.02
CA GLY A 575 42.48 15.66 14.11
C GLY A 575 43.18 16.20 15.35
N ASP A 576 42.38 16.46 16.39
CA ASP A 576 42.89 16.93 17.68
C ASP A 576 43.78 15.89 18.39
N GLU A 577 44.46 16.32 19.45
CA GLU A 577 45.24 15.41 20.31
C GLU A 577 44.29 14.39 20.96
N LEU A 578 44.57 13.10 20.78
CA LEU A 578 43.84 12.01 21.40
C LEU A 578 44.10 12.07 22.91
N THR A 579 43.03 12.17 23.69
CA THR A 579 43.07 12.27 25.15
C THR A 579 42.33 11.10 25.79
N GLU A 580 42.79 10.68 26.98
CA GLU A 580 42.22 9.51 27.67
C GLU A 580 40.72 9.73 27.92
N GLY A 581 39.90 8.74 27.54
CA GLY A 581 38.46 8.78 27.74
C GLY A 581 37.65 9.56 26.70
N ASN A 582 38.27 10.26 25.75
CA ASN A 582 37.57 10.96 24.68
C ASN A 582 37.60 10.16 23.37
N SER A 583 36.43 9.94 22.79
CA SER A 583 36.28 9.24 21.50
C SER A 583 36.36 10.22 20.34
N GLN A 584 37.09 9.85 19.29
CA GLN A 584 37.19 10.62 18.04
C GLN A 584 36.78 9.74 16.86
N GLN A 585 35.97 10.28 15.94
CA GLN A 585 35.64 9.58 14.70
C GLN A 585 36.89 9.53 13.80
N ILE A 586 37.28 8.33 13.41
CA ILE A 586 38.46 8.09 12.56
C ILE A 586 38.12 7.62 11.15
N TRP A 587 36.87 7.21 10.94
CA TRP A 587 36.35 6.76 9.66
C TRP A 587 34.82 6.76 9.62
N SER A 588 34.26 6.96 8.42
CA SER A 588 32.84 6.85 8.11
C SER A 588 32.66 6.13 6.78
N SER A 589 31.59 5.34 6.65
CA SER A 589 31.21 4.66 5.39
C SER A 589 30.75 5.63 4.30
N LYS A 590 30.36 6.86 4.67
CA LYS A 590 29.81 7.84 3.73
C LYS A 590 30.77 8.11 2.57
N GLY A 591 30.31 7.86 1.35
CA GLY A 591 31.08 8.09 0.12
C GLY A 591 32.26 7.15 -0.08
N LYS A 592 32.35 6.04 0.66
CA LYS A 592 33.39 5.02 0.49
C LYS A 592 32.98 3.99 -0.56
N THR A 593 33.95 3.58 -1.38
CA THR A 593 33.77 2.47 -2.33
C THR A 593 33.86 1.14 -1.60
N THR A 594 33.00 0.20 -1.97
CA THR A 594 33.00 -1.17 -1.43
C THR A 594 33.55 -2.17 -2.44
N LYS A 595 34.00 -3.31 -1.93
CA LYS A 595 34.19 -4.53 -2.73
C LYS A 595 33.08 -5.52 -2.40
N SER A 596 32.33 -5.92 -3.42
CA SER A 596 31.27 -6.91 -3.30
C SER A 596 31.86 -8.33 -3.23
N THR A 597 31.37 -9.13 -2.29
CA THR A 597 31.72 -10.54 -2.07
C THR A 597 30.45 -11.34 -1.79
N ASP A 598 30.55 -12.66 -1.80
CA ASP A 598 29.43 -13.55 -1.41
C ASP A 598 28.94 -13.31 0.03
N ALA A 599 29.75 -12.63 0.87
CA ALA A 599 29.41 -12.26 2.24
C ALA A 599 28.82 -10.84 2.36
N GLY A 600 28.60 -10.14 1.24
CA GLY A 600 28.10 -8.76 1.19
C GLY A 600 29.16 -7.75 0.78
N ASN A 601 28.99 -6.50 1.22
CA ASN A 601 29.83 -5.35 0.90
C ASN A 601 30.97 -5.22 1.90
N SER A 602 32.21 -5.20 1.41
CA SER A 602 33.40 -5.03 2.23
C SER A 602 34.01 -3.65 2.07
N TYR A 603 34.16 -2.95 3.19
CA TYR A 603 34.83 -1.66 3.33
C TYR A 603 36.22 -1.91 3.93
N ILE A 604 37.27 -1.80 3.12
CA ILE A 604 38.65 -1.97 3.57
C ILE A 604 39.28 -0.60 3.75
N CYS A 605 39.78 -0.32 4.95
CA CYS A 605 40.50 0.90 5.27
C CYS A 605 41.94 0.57 5.65
N ASN A 606 42.87 1.02 4.82
CA ASN A 606 44.31 0.89 5.05
C ASN A 606 44.90 2.28 5.29
N TYR A 607 45.83 2.35 6.23
CA TYR A 607 46.60 3.53 6.58
C TYR A 607 48.08 3.23 6.30
N ASP A 608 48.65 3.97 5.35
CA ASP A 608 50.09 3.98 5.11
C ASP A 608 50.84 4.65 6.27
N LYS A 609 52.17 4.71 6.17
CA LYS A 609 53.05 5.30 7.18
C LYS A 609 52.68 6.74 7.56
N ASP A 610 52.15 7.53 6.63
CA ASP A 610 51.88 8.97 6.82
C ASP A 610 50.42 9.27 7.15
N HIS A 611 49.60 8.23 7.37
CA HIS A 611 48.20 8.29 7.80
C HIS A 611 47.94 7.33 8.98
N GLY A 612 46.80 7.50 9.65
CA GLY A 612 46.40 6.71 10.81
C GLY A 612 46.92 7.30 12.13
N LEU A 613 47.39 6.45 13.03
CA LEU A 613 47.92 6.89 14.32
C LEU A 613 49.29 7.57 14.14
N MET A 614 49.43 8.75 14.72
CA MET A 614 50.63 9.58 14.65
C MET A 614 51.05 10.00 16.05
N ILE A 615 52.33 10.32 16.25
CA ILE A 615 52.84 10.77 17.56
C ILE A 615 53.58 12.10 17.49
N LYS A 616 53.61 12.80 18.62
CA LYS A 616 54.63 13.81 18.93
C LYS A 616 55.30 13.44 20.23
N THR A 617 56.62 13.60 20.29
CA THR A 617 57.40 13.25 21.48
C THR A 617 58.17 14.45 22.02
N THR A 618 58.61 14.36 23.26
CA THR A 618 59.50 15.35 23.89
C THR A 618 60.91 14.81 24.02
N ASN A 619 61.84 15.67 24.43
CA ASN A 619 63.24 15.31 24.70
C ASN A 619 63.43 14.43 25.95
N ALA A 620 62.34 14.12 26.69
CA ALA A 620 62.36 13.24 27.86
C ALA A 620 62.33 11.75 27.50
N LEU A 621 62.08 11.39 26.23
CA LEU A 621 62.11 10.00 25.77
C LEU A 621 63.55 9.46 25.81
N LYS A 622 63.77 8.34 26.51
CA LYS A 622 65.10 7.71 26.65
C LYS A 622 65.25 6.57 25.64
N ALA A 623 66.48 6.10 25.43
CA ALA A 623 66.72 4.94 24.58
C ALA A 623 66.12 3.67 25.21
N GLY A 624 65.30 2.93 24.46
CA GLY A 624 64.67 1.69 24.91
C GLY A 624 63.44 1.31 24.07
N ASN A 625 62.82 0.18 24.43
CA ASN A 625 61.53 -0.25 23.88
C ASN A 625 60.42 0.08 24.88
N TYR A 626 59.39 0.80 24.44
CA TYR A 626 58.31 1.26 25.30
C TYR A 626 56.98 0.72 24.80
N VAL A 627 56.09 0.39 25.74
CA VAL A 627 54.65 0.27 25.44
C VAL A 627 54.09 1.69 25.44
N GLY A 628 53.46 2.09 24.34
CA GLY A 628 52.83 3.39 24.17
C GLY A 628 51.46 3.47 24.86
N ALA A 629 50.48 4.01 24.14
CA ALA A 629 49.09 4.05 24.55
C ALA A 629 48.29 2.83 24.06
N THR A 630 47.20 2.53 24.76
CA THR A 630 46.20 1.54 24.36
C THR A 630 44.98 2.27 23.81
N PHE A 631 44.42 1.73 22.73
CA PHE A 631 43.28 2.30 22.02
C PHE A 631 42.19 1.26 21.81
N ASP A 632 40.95 1.69 22.04
CA ASP A 632 39.76 0.94 21.69
C ASP A 632 39.17 1.47 20.39
N TYR A 633 38.78 0.55 19.52
CA TYR A 633 38.13 0.84 18.25
C TYR A 633 36.67 0.37 18.35
N THR A 634 35.73 1.30 18.24
CA THR A 634 34.31 1.01 18.37
C THR A 634 33.59 1.32 17.07
N MET A 635 32.83 0.35 16.57
CA MET A 635 31.92 0.56 15.44
C MET A 635 30.57 1.03 15.97
N ILE A 636 30.06 2.14 15.43
CA ILE A 636 28.75 2.69 15.75
C ILE A 636 27.88 2.78 14.49
N SER A 637 26.59 2.49 14.61
CA SER A 637 25.62 2.62 13.52
C SER A 637 24.63 3.75 13.78
N GLY A 638 24.20 4.43 12.71
CA GLY A 638 23.27 5.55 12.76
C GLY A 638 23.77 6.80 12.02
N PRO A 639 22.96 7.87 11.94
CA PRO A 639 23.43 9.16 11.46
C PRO A 639 24.67 9.58 12.26
N GLY A 640 25.75 9.90 11.55
CA GLY A 640 27.00 10.32 12.17
C GLY A 640 26.86 11.71 12.72
N ASP A 641 26.91 11.79 14.05
CA ASP A 641 26.73 12.96 14.93
C ASP A 641 25.35 13.65 14.89
#